data_AF-A0AAW8QZR7-F1
#
_entry.id   AF-A0AAW8QZR7-F1
#
_cell.length_a   1.000
_cell.length_b   1.000
_cell.length_c   1.000
_cell.angle_alpha   90.00
_cell.angle_beta   90.00
_cell.angle_gamma   90.00
#
_symmetry.space_group_name_H-M   'P 1'
#
loop_
_entity.id
_entity.type
_entity.pdbx_description
1 polymer ?
#
loop_
_entity_poly.entity_id
_entity_poly.type
_entity_poly.pdbx_seq_one_letter_code
_entity_poly.pdbx_strand_id
1 'polypeptide(L)'
;MSITQYLTVGSLALLLTLSSPLTVAQEKETNPLANIKLRNIGPAMISGRVSDFAFNPTSPNEFYVATASGNLWKTSNNMTTWTPLFENEGAYAIGVIEMAPSNSNILWLGSGENNAQRSVAYGDGVYKSLDGGKSWSNMGLKDSGHISQIWIDPKDVNHVLVASQGPLWSNGGDRGLYKTTDGGKNWQRILDIDIYTGVNEFVVDPSNPDVIVATSYQRRRHVWTLINGGPGSGIHKTTDGGKTWSRVTSGLPSDNMGRIGIAMAPSSPNTLYVIIESNDKDKGVYRSQDFGQTWQKRSGYMSSSPQYYNELIVDPLNPERIYSMDTFTKVSEDGGQSFQSLSNEFRHVDDHALWIDPNNTEHLIIGGDGGVYESWDRGQKWRHAQNLPLGQFYRIQPDNESPFYNVCGGTQDNTSLCAPSRTDLIHGITNADWTSVIGGDGYKPQIDPTDPNIIYAQFQYGGLARYDRRTHERVSITPHPKEGENAYKWNWNSPILISPHKSTRLLYAAEKVFQSEDRGETWRAISPDLTRKIDRNTLKVMDRVWSVDTIAKNASTSMYGAIIALNESPVKEGLIYVGTDDGLISVTEDGGENWRTEKSFRGVPEMSLVEDIVTSLHNENVAYAVFDNHKRGDYKPYVYKTTNKGKSWKKISNDLPEWGSAHTIAEDHIDPNLLFVGTEFGLFVSQNGGSNWSQMKGNFPTIAVRDIEIQRRESDLVVGTFGRGIYILDDYSPLRTPASKLAKQEATLFPVKDSWLYLEGYQYGGERKGSNGDAFYSADNPAYGAVFSYYLKDGYQTLQQARRAKEKEIEKAGGDTPYPSWSTLRKEDREEAPSVFLEVKDAQGEVVQRVEAASGKGFHRVAWDMHYPSSAPVSLSKPSGYVPPWAIPPKGPIALPGDYTVTLKKRQFGKVSALSEPKTFALKLLNNSPEITSDRGGLLAVQQRAANLYRSVSGASKAQSELRTRIAHLKAAIDVTPSATEEQAQAVRALADRLAQLSVLLDGDATVRSRQEPVPWSVSGRTQNLYWAISSSQKSVSGNHLASLDIAESEYTRVADQLKTLRAELEGLEAQLEAIGAPWTPGRIPTIE
;
A
#
# COMPACT_ATOMS: atom_id res chain seq x y z
N MET A 1 41.65 58.58 -64.06
CA MET A 1 40.47 58.80 -64.94
C MET A 1 39.32 58.03 -64.31
N SER A 2 38.49 58.72 -63.53
CA SER A 2 37.25 59.36 -64.00
C SER A 2 36.15 58.33 -64.29
N ILE A 3 35.15 58.36 -63.40
CA ILE A 3 33.70 58.28 -63.69
C ILE A 3 33.16 56.90 -64.14
N THR A 4 32.00 56.36 -63.74
CA THR A 4 30.89 56.74 -62.83
C THR A 4 29.82 55.63 -62.94
N GLN A 5 29.16 55.29 -61.83
CA GLN A 5 27.79 54.70 -61.65
C GLN A 5 27.39 53.40 -62.44
N TYR A 6 26.43 52.55 -62.08
CA TYR A 6 25.21 52.57 -61.25
C TYR A 6 24.92 51.11 -60.74
N LEU A 7 24.34 50.98 -59.53
CA LEU A 7 23.25 50.08 -59.03
C LEU A 7 23.05 48.67 -59.69
N THR A 8 22.73 47.53 -59.05
CA THR A 8 22.26 47.17 -57.69
C THR A 8 22.16 45.63 -57.54
N VAL A 9 22.33 45.16 -56.30
CA VAL A 9 21.77 43.96 -55.63
C VAL A 9 22.02 42.55 -56.21
N GLY A 10 22.87 41.81 -55.50
CA GLY A 10 22.89 40.36 -55.42
C GLY A 10 23.52 39.93 -54.09
N SER A 11 22.69 39.77 -53.06
CA SER A 11 23.11 39.33 -51.72
C SER A 11 23.48 37.85 -51.73
N LEU A 12 24.75 37.51 -51.52
CA LEU A 12 25.21 36.16 -51.22
C LEU A 12 25.54 36.06 -49.74
N ALA A 13 24.83 35.17 -49.05
CA ALA A 13 24.84 34.98 -47.61
C ALA A 13 26.19 34.45 -47.10
N LEU A 14 26.74 35.13 -46.10
CA LEU A 14 27.89 34.68 -45.31
C LEU A 14 27.36 33.88 -44.11
N LEU A 15 27.60 32.57 -44.09
CA LEU A 15 27.29 31.70 -42.95
C LEU A 15 28.18 32.07 -41.76
N LEU A 16 27.56 32.67 -40.74
CA LEU A 16 28.10 32.75 -39.37
C LEU A 16 27.69 31.48 -38.61
N THR A 17 28.64 30.58 -38.40
CA THR A 17 28.49 29.43 -37.51
C THR A 17 28.47 29.91 -36.05
N LEU A 18 27.27 30.10 -35.50
CA LEU A 18 27.05 30.21 -34.06
C LEU A 18 27.26 28.82 -33.44
N SER A 19 28.37 28.65 -32.74
CA SER A 19 28.61 27.52 -31.84
C SER A 19 27.63 27.60 -30.67
N SER A 20 26.58 26.79 -30.71
CA SER A 20 25.71 26.55 -29.55
C SER A 20 26.55 26.03 -28.38
N PRO A 21 26.38 26.53 -27.15
CA PRO A 21 26.98 25.89 -25.99
C PRO A 21 26.42 24.47 -25.90
N LEU A 22 27.31 23.46 -25.84
CA LEU A 22 26.94 22.12 -25.43
C LEU A 22 26.26 22.24 -24.06
N THR A 23 24.93 22.09 -24.03
CA THR A 23 24.21 21.72 -22.82
C THR A 23 24.75 20.38 -22.37
N VAL A 24 25.66 20.41 -21.39
CA VAL A 24 25.94 19.24 -20.55
C VAL A 24 24.59 18.77 -20.04
N ALA A 25 24.17 17.57 -20.44
CA ALA A 25 23.01 16.93 -19.85
C ALA A 25 23.29 16.84 -18.35
N GLN A 26 22.57 17.64 -17.57
CA GLN A 26 22.66 17.59 -16.12
C GLN A 26 22.22 16.18 -15.73
N GLU A 27 23.15 15.37 -15.23
CA GLU A 27 22.87 14.05 -14.67
C GLU A 27 21.67 14.21 -13.73
N LYS A 28 20.58 13.47 -13.99
CA LYS A 28 19.35 13.55 -13.21
C LYS A 28 19.68 13.13 -11.78
N GLU A 29 19.93 14.09 -10.90
CA GLU A 29 20.34 13.85 -9.52
C GLU A 29 19.25 13.00 -8.86
N THR A 30 19.57 11.75 -8.55
CA THR A 30 18.59 10.81 -7.99
C THR A 30 18.25 11.27 -6.57
N ASN A 31 16.97 11.49 -6.27
CA ASN A 31 16.56 11.81 -4.90
C ASN A 31 16.62 10.54 -4.04
N PRO A 32 17.60 10.39 -3.13
CA PRO A 32 17.77 9.17 -2.37
C PRO A 32 16.64 8.94 -1.33
N LEU A 33 15.89 9.99 -1.00
CA LEU A 33 14.74 9.92 -0.09
C LEU A 33 13.46 9.46 -0.78
N ALA A 34 13.44 9.32 -2.11
CA ALA A 34 12.29 8.77 -2.82
C ALA A 34 12.08 7.26 -2.54
N ASN A 35 12.98 6.62 -1.78
CA ASN A 35 12.86 5.23 -1.35
C ASN A 35 12.29 5.07 0.08
N ILE A 36 11.82 6.15 0.72
CA ILE A 36 11.14 6.02 2.02
C ILE A 36 9.87 5.18 1.84
N LYS A 37 9.64 4.24 2.76
CA LYS A 37 8.51 3.32 2.74
C LYS A 37 7.24 3.96 3.26
N LEU A 38 6.10 3.61 2.66
CA LEU A 38 4.76 3.94 3.10
C LEU A 38 4.10 2.72 3.75
N ARG A 39 3.23 2.96 4.72
CA ARG A 39 2.49 1.93 5.43
C ARG A 39 1.07 1.84 4.90
N ASN A 40 0.64 0.66 4.46
CA ASN A 40 -0.74 0.42 4.07
C ASN A 40 -1.60 0.20 5.33
N ILE A 41 -2.76 0.86 5.42
CA ILE A 41 -3.68 0.73 6.56
C ILE A 41 -4.99 0.00 6.23
N GLY A 42 -5.14 -0.51 5.00
CA GLY A 42 -6.33 -1.19 4.53
C GLY A 42 -7.39 -0.25 3.94
N PRO A 43 -8.70 -0.61 4.01
CA PRO A 43 -9.26 -1.79 4.67
C PRO A 43 -9.20 -3.06 3.80
N ALA A 44 -9.43 -4.22 4.43
CA ALA A 44 -9.75 -5.47 3.73
C ALA A 44 -11.19 -5.95 3.94
N MET A 45 -12.00 -5.24 4.74
CA MET A 45 -13.38 -5.64 5.08
C MET A 45 -14.38 -5.53 3.92
N ILE A 46 -14.13 -4.63 2.97
CA ILE A 46 -14.94 -4.38 1.76
C ILE A 46 -14.21 -4.77 0.46
N SER A 47 -12.91 -5.13 0.55
CA SER A 47 -12.04 -5.44 -0.59
C SER A 47 -12.24 -4.48 -1.78
N GLY A 48 -12.44 -4.97 -3.01
CA GLY A 48 -12.57 -4.19 -4.23
C GLY A 48 -12.78 -5.08 -5.46
N ARG A 49 -12.96 -4.45 -6.64
CA ARG A 49 -13.39 -5.12 -7.89
C ARG A 49 -12.44 -6.19 -8.41
N VAL A 50 -12.97 -7.40 -8.50
CA VAL A 50 -12.35 -8.57 -9.15
C VAL A 50 -12.80 -8.64 -10.60
N SER A 51 -11.87 -8.89 -11.53
CA SER A 51 -12.17 -8.99 -12.97
C SER A 51 -12.16 -10.42 -13.47
N ASP A 52 -11.29 -11.28 -12.94
CA ASP A 52 -11.12 -12.64 -13.45
C ASP A 52 -10.37 -13.54 -12.44
N PHE A 53 -10.41 -14.85 -12.65
CA PHE A 53 -9.68 -15.86 -11.88
C PHE A 53 -8.95 -16.87 -12.76
N ALA A 54 -7.77 -17.33 -12.31
CA ALA A 54 -7.10 -18.49 -12.87
C ALA A 54 -6.84 -19.55 -11.80
N PHE A 55 -7.45 -20.73 -11.94
CA PHE A 55 -7.33 -21.84 -11.00
C PHE A 55 -6.31 -22.87 -11.45
N ASN A 56 -5.51 -23.39 -10.52
CA ASN A 56 -4.67 -24.55 -10.80
C ASN A 56 -5.55 -25.81 -10.96
N PRO A 57 -5.59 -26.43 -12.15
CA PRO A 57 -6.52 -27.54 -12.43
C PRO A 57 -6.25 -28.80 -11.61
N THR A 58 -5.04 -28.95 -11.05
CA THR A 58 -4.70 -30.11 -10.20
C THR A 58 -4.73 -29.80 -8.71
N SER A 59 -4.89 -28.53 -8.32
CA SER A 59 -4.82 -28.07 -6.93
C SER A 59 -5.63 -26.77 -6.75
N PRO A 60 -6.97 -26.81 -6.70
CA PRO A 60 -7.82 -25.60 -6.70
C PRO A 60 -7.68 -24.72 -5.44
N ASN A 61 -6.94 -25.16 -4.42
CA ASN A 61 -6.49 -24.30 -3.31
C ASN A 61 -5.42 -23.26 -3.74
N GLU A 62 -4.82 -23.44 -4.91
CA GLU A 62 -3.93 -22.48 -5.57
C GLU A 62 -4.65 -21.81 -6.74
N PHE A 63 -4.84 -20.50 -6.64
CA PHE A 63 -5.43 -19.71 -7.72
C PHE A 63 -5.01 -18.25 -7.65
N TYR A 64 -5.29 -17.55 -8.75
CA TYR A 64 -4.96 -16.15 -8.97
C TYR A 64 -6.23 -15.32 -9.07
N VAL A 65 -6.18 -14.09 -8.58
CA VAL A 65 -7.26 -13.11 -8.63
C VAL A 65 -6.75 -11.90 -9.41
N ALA A 66 -7.30 -11.71 -10.61
CA ALA A 66 -7.12 -10.49 -11.38
C ALA A 66 -8.10 -9.45 -10.86
N THR A 67 -7.61 -8.21 -10.70
CA THR A 67 -8.41 -7.12 -10.16
C THR A 67 -8.44 -5.97 -11.15
N ALA A 68 -9.57 -5.27 -11.21
CA ALA A 68 -9.75 -4.16 -12.13
C ALA A 68 -8.79 -3.00 -11.85
N SER A 69 -8.33 -2.86 -10.60
CA SER A 69 -7.47 -1.74 -10.20
C SER A 69 -6.49 -2.03 -9.04
N GLY A 70 -6.17 -3.28 -8.71
CA GLY A 70 -5.41 -3.63 -7.49
C GLY A 70 -4.28 -4.65 -7.67
N ASN A 71 -3.72 -4.77 -8.88
CA ASN A 71 -2.69 -5.76 -9.27
C ASN A 71 -3.20 -7.22 -9.25
N LEU A 72 -2.30 -8.18 -9.49
CA LEU A 72 -2.58 -9.62 -9.45
C LEU A 72 -2.25 -10.19 -8.06
N TRP A 73 -3.12 -11.05 -7.55
CA TRP A 73 -2.92 -11.73 -6.27
C TRP A 73 -2.96 -13.24 -6.42
N LYS A 74 -2.17 -13.94 -5.62
CA LYS A 74 -2.13 -15.41 -5.55
C LYS A 74 -2.41 -15.90 -4.14
N THR A 75 -3.17 -16.97 -4.04
CA THR A 75 -3.23 -17.85 -2.86
C THR A 75 -2.70 -19.23 -3.22
N SER A 76 -2.14 -19.94 -2.24
CA SER A 76 -1.80 -21.38 -2.35
C SER A 76 -2.48 -22.24 -1.26
N ASN A 77 -3.32 -21.63 -0.43
CA ASN A 77 -3.94 -22.23 0.75
C ASN A 77 -5.41 -21.77 0.91
N ASN A 78 -6.13 -21.68 -0.21
CA ASN A 78 -7.55 -21.33 -0.29
C ASN A 78 -7.93 -20.07 0.51
N MET A 79 -7.35 -18.92 0.13
CA MET A 79 -7.62 -17.57 0.66
C MET A 79 -7.14 -17.33 2.10
N THR A 80 -6.43 -18.27 2.72
CA THR A 80 -5.85 -18.06 4.06
C THR A 80 -4.78 -16.96 4.03
N THR A 81 -3.96 -16.92 2.98
CA THR A 81 -2.96 -15.87 2.75
C THR A 81 -2.88 -15.48 1.28
N TRP A 82 -2.54 -14.22 1.02
CA TRP A 82 -2.42 -13.65 -0.32
C TRP A 82 -1.01 -13.11 -0.57
N THR A 83 -0.51 -13.30 -1.79
CA THR A 83 0.77 -12.73 -2.27
C THR A 83 0.49 -11.87 -3.50
N PRO A 84 0.85 -10.57 -3.50
CA PRO A 84 0.75 -9.75 -4.69
C PRO A 84 1.89 -10.07 -5.66
N LEU A 85 1.61 -10.13 -6.97
CA LEU A 85 2.53 -10.64 -8.00
C LEU A 85 2.82 -9.68 -9.16
N PHE A 86 2.16 -8.51 -9.20
CA PHE A 86 2.21 -7.59 -10.34
C PHE A 86 2.41 -6.12 -9.90
N GLU A 87 3.12 -5.90 -8.79
CA GLU A 87 3.25 -4.58 -8.14
C GLU A 87 4.27 -3.65 -8.81
N ASN A 88 5.18 -4.18 -9.62
CA ASN A 88 6.30 -3.42 -10.20
C ASN A 88 6.27 -3.38 -11.75
N GLU A 89 5.18 -3.87 -12.34
CA GLU A 89 5.03 -3.92 -13.79
C GLU A 89 4.43 -2.61 -14.33
N GLY A 90 4.30 -2.50 -15.66
CA GLY A 90 3.87 -1.28 -16.35
C GLY A 90 2.43 -0.86 -16.04
N ALA A 91 1.56 -1.82 -15.77
CA ALA A 91 0.16 -1.60 -15.44
C ALA A 91 -0.21 -2.20 -14.08
N TYR A 92 -1.37 -1.81 -13.55
CA TYR A 92 -1.94 -2.36 -12.30
C TYR A 92 -3.36 -2.92 -12.49
N ALA A 93 -4.03 -2.49 -13.56
CA ALA A 93 -5.36 -2.96 -13.94
C ALA A 93 -5.23 -4.22 -14.78
N ILE A 94 -6.02 -5.24 -14.47
CA ILE A 94 -5.96 -6.53 -15.14
C ILE A 94 -7.36 -6.88 -15.61
N GLY A 95 -7.49 -7.14 -16.91
CA GLY A 95 -8.76 -7.55 -17.53
C GLY A 95 -8.94 -9.06 -17.50
N VAL A 96 -7.87 -9.83 -17.68
CA VAL A 96 -7.93 -11.30 -17.79
C VAL A 96 -6.62 -11.95 -17.34
N ILE A 97 -6.70 -13.14 -16.76
CA ILE A 97 -5.57 -13.99 -16.40
C ILE A 97 -5.87 -15.43 -16.81
N GLU A 98 -5.00 -16.03 -17.64
CA GLU A 98 -5.16 -17.40 -18.11
C GLU A 98 -3.95 -18.25 -17.69
N MET A 99 -4.22 -19.45 -17.17
CA MET A 99 -3.19 -20.43 -16.82
C MET A 99 -3.12 -21.52 -17.89
N ALA A 100 -1.91 -21.87 -18.33
CA ALA A 100 -1.76 -22.93 -19.33
C ALA A 100 -2.26 -24.29 -18.77
N PRO A 101 -3.19 -24.98 -19.45
CA PRO A 101 -3.76 -26.25 -18.97
C PRO A 101 -2.70 -27.34 -18.74
N SER A 102 -1.61 -27.31 -19.50
CA SER A 102 -0.54 -28.31 -19.44
C SER A 102 0.60 -27.96 -18.46
N ASN A 103 0.68 -26.73 -17.94
CA ASN A 103 1.74 -26.30 -17.03
C ASN A 103 1.33 -25.07 -16.21
N SER A 104 1.05 -25.26 -14.92
CA SER A 104 0.59 -24.21 -14.00
C SER A 104 1.62 -23.09 -13.70
N ASN A 105 2.86 -23.22 -14.16
CA ASN A 105 3.85 -22.13 -14.07
C ASN A 105 3.71 -21.09 -15.21
N ILE A 106 3.08 -21.48 -16.32
CA ILE A 106 2.90 -20.60 -17.47
C ILE A 106 1.58 -19.86 -17.31
N LEU A 107 1.69 -18.54 -17.16
CA LEU A 107 0.55 -17.63 -17.03
C LEU A 107 0.62 -16.59 -18.14
N TRP A 108 -0.54 -16.22 -18.64
CA TRP A 108 -0.73 -15.11 -19.56
C TRP A 108 -1.71 -14.11 -18.97
N LEU A 109 -1.33 -12.85 -18.94
CA LEU A 109 -2.08 -11.77 -18.31
C LEU A 109 -2.38 -10.71 -19.35
N GLY A 110 -3.64 -10.30 -19.43
CA GLY A 110 -4.09 -9.15 -20.22
C GLY A 110 -4.31 -7.94 -19.32
N SER A 111 -3.57 -6.86 -19.55
CA SER A 111 -3.72 -5.62 -18.77
C SER A 111 -4.87 -4.73 -19.28
N GLY A 112 -5.38 -3.89 -18.38
CA GLY A 112 -6.53 -3.00 -18.60
C GLY A 112 -7.86 -3.70 -18.38
N GLU A 113 -8.73 -3.09 -17.57
CA GLU A 113 -10.06 -3.66 -17.25
C GLU A 113 -10.89 -3.81 -18.54
N ASN A 114 -11.54 -4.96 -18.72
CA ASN A 114 -12.29 -5.33 -19.93
C ASN A 114 -13.70 -4.70 -20.03
N ASN A 115 -14.02 -3.75 -19.15
CA ASN A 115 -15.30 -3.04 -19.09
C ASN A 115 -15.26 -1.66 -19.77
N ALA A 116 -16.43 -1.05 -19.96
CA ALA A 116 -16.57 0.31 -20.51
C ALA A 116 -17.21 1.29 -19.51
N GLN A 117 -16.97 1.11 -18.20
CA GLN A 117 -17.45 1.98 -17.12
C GLN A 117 -16.72 3.34 -17.09
N ARG A 118 -17.24 4.31 -16.32
CA ARG A 118 -16.68 5.68 -16.20
C ARG A 118 -15.34 5.76 -15.45
N SER A 119 -15.14 4.82 -14.52
CA SER A 119 -13.97 4.66 -13.66
C SER A 119 -13.26 3.36 -14.05
N VAL A 120 -12.73 3.35 -15.27
CA VAL A 120 -12.02 2.19 -15.86
C VAL A 120 -10.55 2.53 -15.97
N ALA A 121 -9.69 1.62 -15.52
CA ALA A 121 -8.26 1.73 -15.65
C ALA A 121 -7.76 1.01 -16.92
N TYR A 122 -6.64 1.48 -17.46
CA TYR A 122 -6.06 1.00 -18.72
C TYR A 122 -4.71 0.32 -18.51
N GLY A 123 -4.37 -0.55 -19.46
CA GLY A 123 -3.13 -1.31 -19.48
C GLY A 123 -2.25 -1.00 -20.69
N ASP A 124 -1.13 -1.72 -20.75
CA ASP A 124 -0.08 -1.62 -21.77
C ASP A 124 0.21 -2.98 -22.45
N GLY A 125 -0.81 -3.82 -22.58
CA GLY A 125 -0.78 -5.03 -23.39
C GLY A 125 -0.78 -6.33 -22.63
N VAL A 126 -0.09 -7.33 -23.19
CA VAL A 126 -0.12 -8.72 -22.73
C VAL A 126 1.19 -9.08 -22.05
N TYR A 127 1.11 -9.81 -20.96
CA TYR A 127 2.26 -10.29 -20.18
C TYR A 127 2.30 -11.80 -20.12
N LYS A 128 3.50 -12.35 -20.00
CA LYS A 128 3.74 -13.79 -19.80
C LYS A 128 4.65 -14.01 -18.60
N SER A 129 4.30 -15.00 -17.78
CA SER A 129 5.14 -15.55 -16.73
C SER A 129 5.48 -17.00 -17.06
N LEU A 130 6.69 -17.43 -16.67
CA LEU A 130 7.14 -18.83 -16.77
C LEU A 130 7.38 -19.49 -15.40
N ASP A 131 7.14 -18.77 -14.31
CA ASP A 131 7.50 -19.17 -12.95
C ASP A 131 6.36 -19.00 -11.93
N GLY A 132 5.11 -19.06 -12.40
CA GLY A 132 3.92 -18.93 -11.57
C GLY A 132 3.69 -17.51 -11.04
N GLY A 133 4.09 -16.50 -11.84
CA GLY A 133 3.84 -15.08 -11.62
C GLY A 133 4.90 -14.38 -10.77
N LYS A 134 6.07 -14.98 -10.54
CA LYS A 134 7.16 -14.33 -9.80
C LYS A 134 7.91 -13.32 -10.67
N SER A 135 7.95 -13.54 -11.98
CA SER A 135 8.48 -12.59 -12.95
C SER A 135 7.64 -12.55 -14.22
N TRP A 136 7.58 -11.38 -14.86
CA TRP A 136 6.77 -11.13 -16.03
C TRP A 136 7.58 -10.54 -17.18
N SER A 137 7.14 -10.83 -18.40
CA SER A 137 7.63 -10.20 -19.62
C SER A 137 6.45 -9.61 -20.37
N ASN A 138 6.50 -8.32 -20.72
CA ASN A 138 5.53 -7.71 -21.62
C ASN A 138 5.77 -8.25 -23.04
N MET A 139 4.78 -8.94 -23.59
CA MET A 139 4.81 -9.64 -24.86
C MET A 139 4.27 -8.79 -26.03
N GLY A 140 3.95 -7.52 -25.82
CA GLY A 140 3.45 -6.61 -26.86
C GLY A 140 1.95 -6.33 -26.76
N LEU A 141 1.36 -5.89 -27.88
CA LEU A 141 0.01 -5.29 -27.93
C LEU A 141 -0.12 -4.06 -27.01
N LYS A 142 0.91 -3.20 -27.02
CA LYS A 142 1.07 -2.10 -26.06
C LYS A 142 0.00 -1.02 -26.21
N ASP A 143 -0.57 -0.89 -27.41
CA ASP A 143 -1.61 0.09 -27.70
C ASP A 143 -3.01 -0.53 -27.61
N SER A 144 -3.15 -1.71 -26.98
CA SER A 144 -4.43 -2.38 -26.79
C SER A 144 -5.32 -1.66 -25.77
N GLY A 145 -4.73 -1.13 -24.70
CA GLY A 145 -5.43 -0.47 -23.58
C GLY A 145 -6.28 -1.39 -22.72
N HIS A 146 -6.97 -2.36 -23.33
CA HIS A 146 -7.88 -3.33 -22.70
C HIS A 146 -7.78 -4.67 -23.43
N ILE A 147 -7.36 -5.70 -22.70
CA ILE A 147 -7.37 -7.09 -23.13
C ILE A 147 -8.52 -7.80 -22.40
N SER A 148 -9.42 -8.42 -23.15
CA SER A 148 -10.67 -8.94 -22.60
C SER A 148 -10.72 -10.45 -22.49
N GLN A 149 -9.92 -11.18 -23.28
CA GLN A 149 -9.86 -12.64 -23.19
C GLN A 149 -8.56 -13.19 -23.76
N ILE A 150 -8.04 -14.26 -23.17
CA ILE A 150 -6.89 -15.03 -23.65
C ILE A 150 -7.29 -16.50 -23.73
N TRP A 151 -6.83 -17.20 -24.77
CA TRP A 151 -6.95 -18.65 -24.87
C TRP A 151 -5.59 -19.26 -25.16
N ILE A 152 -5.24 -20.31 -24.44
CA ILE A 152 -3.99 -21.06 -24.61
C ILE A 152 -4.35 -22.45 -25.13
N ASP A 153 -3.73 -22.88 -26.22
CA ASP A 153 -3.96 -24.22 -26.76
C ASP A 153 -3.52 -25.29 -25.73
N PRO A 154 -4.41 -26.20 -25.31
CA PRO A 154 -4.08 -27.27 -24.36
C PRO A 154 -2.97 -28.21 -24.85
N LYS A 155 -2.70 -28.24 -26.16
CA LYS A 155 -1.70 -29.11 -26.79
C LYS A 155 -0.39 -28.38 -27.14
N ASP A 156 -0.41 -27.04 -27.20
CA ASP A 156 0.78 -26.22 -27.49
C ASP A 156 0.70 -24.85 -26.82
N VAL A 157 1.42 -24.68 -25.70
CA VAL A 157 1.46 -23.43 -24.92
C VAL A 157 2.03 -22.23 -25.68
N ASN A 158 2.56 -22.40 -26.90
CA ASN A 158 3.00 -21.31 -27.76
C ASN A 158 1.91 -20.81 -28.71
N HIS A 159 0.85 -21.61 -28.92
CA HIS A 159 -0.33 -21.23 -29.66
C HIS A 159 -1.33 -20.54 -28.72
N VAL A 160 -1.43 -19.22 -28.87
CA VAL A 160 -2.25 -18.38 -27.99
C VAL A 160 -3.07 -17.42 -28.85
N LEU A 161 -4.33 -17.23 -28.46
CA LEU A 161 -5.24 -16.24 -29.02
C LEU A 161 -5.52 -15.15 -27.97
N VAL A 162 -5.60 -13.89 -28.41
CA VAL A 162 -5.87 -12.74 -27.55
C VAL A 162 -6.94 -11.87 -28.18
N ALA A 163 -8.06 -11.69 -27.48
CA ALA A 163 -9.06 -10.69 -27.81
C ALA A 163 -8.66 -9.34 -27.22
N SER A 164 -8.53 -8.35 -28.10
CA SER A 164 -8.38 -6.96 -27.68
C SER A 164 -9.54 -6.11 -28.17
N GLN A 165 -10.21 -5.48 -27.21
CA GLN A 165 -11.23 -4.47 -27.46
C GLN A 165 -10.63 -3.18 -28.05
N GLY A 166 -9.34 -2.95 -27.84
CA GLY A 166 -8.68 -1.68 -28.14
C GLY A 166 -8.96 -0.58 -27.12
N PRO A 167 -8.29 0.57 -27.27
CA PRO A 167 -8.38 1.69 -26.34
C PRO A 167 -9.80 2.25 -26.31
N LEU A 168 -10.32 2.49 -25.09
CA LEU A 168 -11.68 3.00 -24.89
C LEU A 168 -11.83 4.49 -25.28
N TRP A 169 -10.77 5.28 -25.14
CA TRP A 169 -10.81 6.74 -25.30
C TRP A 169 -10.17 7.25 -26.59
N SER A 170 -9.50 6.39 -27.35
CA SER A 170 -8.87 6.70 -28.66
C SER A 170 -9.26 5.68 -29.73
N ASN A 171 -9.14 6.09 -31.00
CA ASN A 171 -9.35 5.22 -32.16
C ASN A 171 -8.05 4.48 -32.49
N GLY A 172 -8.13 3.42 -33.28
CA GLY A 172 -6.96 2.61 -33.64
C GLY A 172 -6.41 1.83 -32.44
N GLY A 173 -5.09 1.72 -32.32
CA GLY A 173 -4.44 0.86 -31.33
C GLY A 173 -4.51 -0.62 -31.70
N ASP A 174 -4.05 -1.48 -30.80
CA ASP A 174 -3.95 -2.92 -31.01
C ASP A 174 -5.28 -3.65 -30.79
N ARG A 175 -6.32 -3.26 -31.54
CA ARG A 175 -7.67 -3.85 -31.47
C ARG A 175 -7.84 -5.01 -32.46
N GLY A 176 -8.64 -6.00 -32.09
CA GLY A 176 -8.96 -7.17 -32.92
C GLY A 176 -8.72 -8.50 -32.20
N LEU A 177 -8.74 -9.61 -32.95
CA LEU A 177 -8.30 -10.92 -32.47
C LEU A 177 -6.88 -11.18 -32.98
N TYR A 178 -5.97 -11.48 -32.06
CA TYR A 178 -4.57 -11.76 -32.34
C TYR A 178 -4.22 -13.21 -32.07
N LYS A 179 -3.29 -13.73 -32.86
CA LYS A 179 -2.73 -15.08 -32.75
C LYS A 179 -1.22 -15.04 -32.68
N THR A 180 -0.64 -15.87 -31.83
CA THR A 180 0.78 -16.22 -31.82
C THR A 180 0.91 -17.74 -31.90
N THR A 181 1.98 -18.22 -32.53
CA THR A 181 2.39 -19.64 -32.50
C THR A 181 3.84 -19.83 -32.03
N ASP A 182 4.50 -18.75 -31.59
CA ASP A 182 5.88 -18.77 -31.09
C ASP A 182 5.99 -18.27 -29.64
N GLY A 183 4.88 -18.33 -28.91
CA GLY A 183 4.79 -18.00 -27.51
C GLY A 183 4.86 -16.50 -27.21
N GLY A 184 4.44 -15.65 -28.15
CA GLY A 184 4.25 -14.20 -28.00
C GLY A 184 5.36 -13.34 -28.60
N LYS A 185 6.30 -13.94 -29.35
CA LYS A 185 7.38 -13.17 -29.98
C LYS A 185 6.85 -12.41 -31.20
N ASN A 186 5.89 -12.99 -31.91
CA ASN A 186 5.21 -12.36 -33.03
C ASN A 186 3.69 -12.51 -32.89
N TRP A 187 2.96 -11.44 -33.23
CA TRP A 187 1.50 -11.41 -33.22
C TRP A 187 0.96 -11.19 -34.63
N GLN A 188 0.03 -12.06 -35.03
CA GLN A 188 -0.76 -11.90 -36.25
C GLN A 188 -2.17 -11.46 -35.86
N ARG A 189 -2.63 -10.30 -36.37
CA ARG A 189 -4.03 -9.91 -36.27
C ARG A 189 -4.85 -10.72 -37.27
N ILE A 190 -5.67 -11.64 -36.77
CA ILE A 190 -6.45 -12.58 -37.59
C ILE A 190 -7.90 -12.11 -37.80
N LEU A 191 -8.43 -11.22 -36.96
CA LEU A 191 -9.71 -10.54 -37.18
C LEU A 191 -9.57 -9.05 -36.90
N ASP A 192 -9.91 -8.23 -37.89
CA ASP A 192 -9.95 -6.76 -37.84
C ASP A 192 -11.30 -6.30 -38.38
N ILE A 193 -11.91 -5.29 -37.76
CA ILE A 193 -13.24 -4.78 -38.15
C ILE A 193 -13.13 -3.35 -38.66
N ASP A 194 -12.81 -2.40 -37.77
CA ASP A 194 -12.53 -1.01 -38.08
C ASP A 194 -11.76 -0.34 -36.92
N ILE A 195 -11.44 0.95 -37.06
CA ILE A 195 -10.66 1.71 -36.07
C ILE A 195 -11.40 2.02 -34.75
N TYR A 196 -12.67 1.64 -34.60
CA TYR A 196 -13.52 1.85 -33.41
C TYR A 196 -14.06 0.55 -32.80
N THR A 197 -13.76 -0.58 -33.42
CA THR A 197 -14.35 -1.87 -33.08
C THR A 197 -13.27 -2.91 -32.85
N GLY A 198 -13.19 -3.43 -31.62
CA GLY A 198 -12.31 -4.53 -31.26
C GLY A 198 -13.07 -5.84 -31.08
N VAL A 199 -12.36 -6.88 -30.63
CA VAL A 199 -12.97 -8.17 -30.27
C VAL A 199 -13.14 -8.21 -28.76
N ASN A 200 -14.36 -8.53 -28.30
CA ASN A 200 -14.71 -8.62 -26.88
C ASN A 200 -14.38 -10.02 -26.35
N GLU A 201 -15.02 -11.04 -26.90
CA GLU A 201 -14.90 -12.43 -26.45
C GLU A 201 -14.91 -13.39 -27.65
N PHE A 202 -14.47 -14.61 -27.44
CA PHE A 202 -14.47 -15.68 -28.43
C PHE A 202 -14.50 -17.06 -27.76
N VAL A 203 -14.90 -18.05 -28.56
CA VAL A 203 -14.81 -19.46 -28.20
C VAL A 203 -14.10 -20.23 -29.30
N VAL A 204 -13.28 -21.20 -28.90
CA VAL A 204 -12.50 -22.08 -29.79
C VAL A 204 -13.07 -23.49 -29.66
N ASP A 205 -13.29 -24.17 -30.78
CA ASP A 205 -13.74 -25.56 -30.75
C ASP A 205 -12.63 -26.44 -30.12
N PRO A 206 -12.90 -27.13 -28.99
CA PRO A 206 -11.89 -27.91 -28.29
C PRO A 206 -11.39 -29.12 -29.10
N SER A 207 -12.14 -29.55 -30.12
CA SER A 207 -11.76 -30.62 -31.04
C SER A 207 -10.95 -30.12 -32.24
N ASN A 208 -11.13 -28.85 -32.62
CA ASN A 208 -10.47 -28.25 -33.77
C ASN A 208 -10.20 -26.74 -33.58
N PRO A 209 -8.98 -26.32 -33.22
CA PRO A 209 -8.67 -24.92 -32.94
C PRO A 209 -8.71 -24.00 -34.17
N ASP A 210 -8.94 -24.54 -35.38
CA ASP A 210 -9.19 -23.73 -36.57
C ASP A 210 -10.63 -23.19 -36.65
N VAL A 211 -11.55 -23.73 -35.83
CA VAL A 211 -12.94 -23.29 -35.72
C VAL A 211 -13.09 -22.35 -34.52
N ILE A 212 -13.37 -21.08 -34.80
CA ILE A 212 -13.48 -20.01 -33.79
C ILE A 212 -14.73 -19.19 -34.07
N VAL A 213 -15.46 -18.85 -33.01
CA VAL A 213 -16.55 -17.86 -33.04
C VAL A 213 -16.16 -16.69 -32.16
N ALA A 214 -16.13 -15.48 -32.71
CA ALA A 214 -15.70 -14.25 -32.03
C ALA A 214 -16.77 -13.17 -32.06
N THR A 215 -16.85 -12.38 -30.98
CA THR A 215 -17.75 -11.24 -30.85
C THR A 215 -16.97 -9.95 -30.98
N SER A 216 -17.45 -9.05 -31.84
CA SER A 216 -16.90 -7.72 -32.04
C SER A 216 -17.75 -6.68 -31.31
N TYR A 217 -17.10 -5.64 -30.79
CA TYR A 217 -17.71 -4.65 -29.92
C TYR A 217 -17.24 -3.25 -30.28
N GLN A 218 -18.15 -2.47 -30.86
CA GLN A 218 -17.93 -1.06 -31.17
C GLN A 218 -18.26 -0.21 -29.96
N ARG A 219 -17.27 0.53 -29.43
CA ARG A 219 -17.44 1.35 -28.23
C ARG A 219 -16.59 2.60 -28.24
N ARG A 220 -17.05 3.65 -27.55
CA ARG A 220 -16.26 4.85 -27.27
C ARG A 220 -16.79 5.57 -26.04
N ARG A 221 -15.87 5.99 -25.17
CA ARG A 221 -16.20 6.86 -24.02
C ARG A 221 -15.43 8.17 -24.09
N HIS A 222 -16.10 9.24 -23.67
CA HIS A 222 -15.51 10.54 -23.34
C HIS A 222 -16.10 11.01 -22.01
N VAL A 223 -15.60 12.13 -21.45
CA VAL A 223 -16.16 12.74 -20.22
C VAL A 223 -17.67 12.95 -20.34
N TRP A 224 -18.14 13.38 -21.51
CA TRP A 224 -19.53 13.78 -21.73
C TRP A 224 -20.48 12.67 -22.21
N THR A 225 -19.98 11.53 -22.70
CA THR A 225 -20.85 10.47 -23.26
C THR A 225 -20.19 9.08 -23.27
N LEU A 226 -21.04 8.06 -23.29
CA LEU A 226 -20.73 6.72 -23.77
C LEU A 226 -21.48 6.46 -25.07
N ILE A 227 -20.85 5.72 -25.98
CA ILE A 227 -21.46 5.01 -27.10
C ILE A 227 -21.13 3.53 -26.94
N ASN A 228 -22.16 2.69 -26.78
CA ASN A 228 -22.00 1.30 -26.36
C ASN A 228 -22.36 0.27 -27.45
N GLY A 229 -22.39 0.67 -28.72
CA GLY A 229 -22.72 -0.22 -29.82
C GLY A 229 -22.78 0.50 -31.16
N GLY A 230 -22.91 -0.28 -32.23
CA GLY A 230 -22.99 0.23 -33.59
C GLY A 230 -22.83 -0.86 -34.65
N PRO A 231 -22.70 -0.48 -35.93
CA PRO A 231 -22.66 -1.44 -37.05
C PRO A 231 -21.42 -2.35 -37.03
N GLY A 232 -20.35 -1.93 -36.36
CA GLY A 232 -19.14 -2.73 -36.18
C GLY A 232 -19.36 -3.94 -35.27
N SER A 233 -20.28 -3.86 -34.31
CA SER A 233 -20.57 -4.97 -33.40
C SER A 233 -21.26 -6.14 -34.11
N GLY A 234 -20.96 -7.37 -33.69
CA GLY A 234 -21.54 -8.59 -34.26
C GLY A 234 -20.72 -9.85 -34.02
N ILE A 235 -21.21 -10.97 -34.55
CA ILE A 235 -20.62 -12.31 -34.38
C ILE A 235 -19.95 -12.75 -35.68
N HIS A 236 -18.75 -13.32 -35.57
CA HIS A 236 -17.94 -13.78 -36.69
C HIS A 236 -17.51 -15.23 -36.47
N LYS A 237 -17.48 -16.03 -37.54
CA LYS A 237 -17.02 -17.42 -37.51
C LYS A 237 -15.93 -17.67 -38.56
N THR A 238 -14.90 -18.40 -38.16
CA THR A 238 -13.88 -18.99 -39.03
C THR A 238 -13.90 -20.51 -38.88
N THR A 239 -13.45 -21.20 -39.92
CA THR A 239 -13.18 -22.65 -39.89
C THR A 239 -11.79 -23.00 -40.43
N ASP A 240 -10.92 -22.01 -40.65
CA ASP A 240 -9.58 -22.18 -41.25
C ASP A 240 -8.45 -21.53 -40.42
N GLY A 241 -8.68 -21.36 -39.11
CA GLY A 241 -7.70 -20.79 -38.18
C GLY A 241 -7.58 -19.27 -38.24
N GLY A 242 -8.60 -18.59 -38.76
CA GLY A 242 -8.70 -17.14 -38.84
C GLY A 242 -8.09 -16.54 -40.10
N LYS A 243 -7.90 -17.35 -41.16
CA LYS A 243 -7.47 -16.83 -42.47
C LYS A 243 -8.64 -16.15 -43.18
N THR A 244 -9.84 -16.70 -43.03
CA THR A 244 -11.08 -16.10 -43.52
C THR A 244 -12.17 -16.10 -42.46
N TRP A 245 -13.01 -15.06 -42.48
CA TRP A 245 -14.10 -14.90 -41.52
C TRP A 245 -15.42 -14.61 -42.22
N SER A 246 -16.48 -15.21 -41.70
CA SER A 246 -17.86 -14.94 -42.11
C SER A 246 -18.60 -14.24 -40.98
N ARG A 247 -19.25 -13.11 -41.27
CA ARG A 247 -20.19 -12.47 -40.32
C ARG A 247 -21.46 -13.31 -40.24
N VAL A 248 -21.86 -13.65 -39.02
CA VAL A 248 -23.06 -14.44 -38.74
C VAL A 248 -24.26 -13.50 -38.58
N THR A 249 -25.35 -13.79 -39.29
CA THR A 249 -26.61 -13.01 -39.23
C THR A 249 -27.84 -13.88 -39.02
N SER A 250 -27.74 -15.20 -39.22
CA SER A 250 -28.88 -16.12 -39.15
C SER A 250 -29.43 -16.22 -37.72
N GLY A 251 -30.66 -15.74 -37.53
CA GLY A 251 -31.35 -15.76 -36.24
C GLY A 251 -30.88 -14.71 -35.23
N LEU A 252 -30.04 -13.77 -35.65
CA LEU A 252 -29.52 -12.66 -34.84
C LEU A 252 -30.26 -11.35 -35.15
N PRO A 253 -30.12 -10.31 -34.30
CA PRO A 253 -30.65 -8.97 -34.56
C PRO A 253 -30.21 -8.40 -35.91
N SER A 254 -31.14 -7.74 -36.62
CA SER A 254 -30.85 -6.99 -37.85
C SER A 254 -30.44 -5.53 -37.61
N ASP A 255 -30.78 -5.00 -36.43
CA ASP A 255 -30.40 -3.65 -36.00
C ASP A 255 -28.99 -3.66 -35.38
N ASN A 256 -28.50 -2.50 -34.96
CA ASN A 256 -27.22 -2.38 -34.27
C ASN A 256 -27.19 -3.23 -32.99
N MET A 257 -26.01 -3.76 -32.70
CA MET A 257 -25.73 -4.52 -31.48
C MET A 257 -24.73 -3.76 -30.62
N GLY A 258 -24.85 -3.94 -29.30
CA GLY A 258 -23.95 -3.41 -28.28
C GLY A 258 -22.89 -4.42 -27.87
N ARG A 259 -22.58 -4.49 -26.57
CA ARG A 259 -21.70 -5.55 -26.05
C ARG A 259 -22.39 -6.92 -26.23
N ILE A 260 -21.60 -7.93 -26.58
CA ILE A 260 -22.05 -9.31 -26.77
C ILE A 260 -21.15 -10.21 -25.91
N GLY A 261 -21.75 -10.84 -24.90
CA GLY A 261 -21.12 -11.93 -24.15
C GLY A 261 -21.35 -13.24 -24.86
N ILE A 262 -20.36 -14.14 -24.88
CA ILE A 262 -20.43 -15.46 -25.50
C ILE A 262 -19.87 -16.54 -24.57
N ALA A 263 -20.59 -17.65 -24.45
CA ALA A 263 -20.16 -18.78 -23.65
C ALA A 263 -20.41 -20.11 -24.38
N MET A 264 -19.45 -21.03 -24.26
CA MET A 264 -19.59 -22.41 -24.73
C MET A 264 -19.97 -23.31 -23.56
N ALA A 265 -20.87 -24.26 -23.77
CA ALA A 265 -21.16 -25.30 -22.78
C ALA A 265 -20.04 -26.36 -22.77
N PRO A 266 -19.25 -26.51 -21.69
CA PRO A 266 -18.10 -27.43 -21.68
C PRO A 266 -18.49 -28.91 -21.90
N SER A 267 -19.65 -29.31 -21.35
CA SER A 267 -20.22 -30.65 -21.50
C SER A 267 -20.90 -30.91 -22.86
N SER A 268 -21.14 -29.85 -23.65
CA SER A 268 -21.75 -29.96 -24.99
C SER A 268 -21.23 -28.86 -25.92
N PRO A 269 -19.99 -28.98 -26.45
CA PRO A 269 -19.29 -27.86 -27.12
C PRO A 269 -19.99 -27.25 -28.34
N ASN A 270 -20.88 -27.98 -29.02
CA ASN A 270 -21.70 -27.44 -30.11
C ASN A 270 -22.77 -26.44 -29.63
N THR A 271 -23.09 -26.45 -28.33
CA THR A 271 -24.03 -25.51 -27.71
C THR A 271 -23.29 -24.25 -27.27
N LEU A 272 -23.61 -23.14 -27.92
CA LEU A 272 -23.13 -21.80 -27.53
C LEU A 272 -24.30 -20.93 -27.08
N TYR A 273 -24.04 -20.04 -26.12
CA TYR A 273 -24.97 -19.01 -25.69
C TYR A 273 -24.36 -17.64 -25.93
N VAL A 274 -25.19 -16.67 -26.27
CA VAL A 274 -24.83 -15.25 -26.29
C VAL A 274 -25.88 -14.41 -25.60
N ILE A 275 -25.43 -13.32 -24.97
CA ILE A 275 -26.28 -12.25 -24.46
C ILE A 275 -25.97 -10.97 -25.24
N ILE A 276 -26.97 -10.44 -25.96
CA ILE A 276 -26.79 -9.37 -26.94
C ILE A 276 -27.54 -8.13 -26.50
N GLU A 277 -26.81 -7.06 -26.19
CA GLU A 277 -27.40 -5.73 -26.03
C GLU A 277 -27.87 -5.20 -27.40
N SER A 278 -29.11 -4.73 -27.48
CA SER A 278 -29.69 -4.14 -28.69
C SER A 278 -30.96 -3.34 -28.31
N ASN A 279 -31.80 -2.99 -29.28
CA ASN A 279 -33.12 -2.41 -29.04
C ASN A 279 -34.01 -3.37 -28.21
N ASP A 280 -35.12 -2.87 -27.66
CA ASP A 280 -35.97 -3.66 -26.75
C ASP A 280 -36.55 -4.94 -27.37
N LYS A 281 -36.77 -4.95 -28.68
CA LYS A 281 -37.29 -6.13 -29.39
C LYS A 281 -36.22 -7.22 -29.53
N ASP A 282 -34.99 -6.80 -29.79
CA ASP A 282 -33.91 -7.68 -30.22
C ASP A 282 -32.91 -8.02 -29.10
N LYS A 283 -32.83 -7.22 -28.03
CA LYS A 283 -31.97 -7.55 -26.87
C LYS A 283 -32.37 -8.90 -26.26
N GLY A 284 -31.41 -9.69 -25.79
CA GLY A 284 -31.73 -10.96 -25.16
C GLY A 284 -30.63 -12.01 -25.15
N VAL A 285 -30.99 -13.19 -24.64
CA VAL A 285 -30.16 -14.40 -24.69
C VAL A 285 -30.53 -15.23 -25.92
N TYR A 286 -29.53 -15.71 -26.63
CA TYR A 286 -29.65 -16.57 -27.80
C TYR A 286 -28.82 -17.84 -27.62
N ARG A 287 -29.25 -18.92 -28.28
CA ARG A 287 -28.56 -20.21 -28.28
C ARG A 287 -28.26 -20.66 -29.71
N SER A 288 -27.09 -21.25 -29.91
CA SER A 288 -26.72 -22.00 -31.09
C SER A 288 -26.47 -23.47 -30.71
N GLN A 289 -26.73 -24.39 -31.63
CA GLN A 289 -26.46 -25.83 -31.48
C GLN A 289 -25.52 -26.36 -32.59
N ASP A 290 -24.98 -25.47 -33.42
CA ASP A 290 -24.13 -25.76 -34.58
C ASP A 290 -22.82 -24.94 -34.53
N PHE A 291 -22.33 -24.72 -33.31
CA PHE A 291 -21.12 -23.96 -33.02
C PHE A 291 -21.17 -22.55 -33.64
N GLY A 292 -22.27 -21.82 -33.40
CA GLY A 292 -22.43 -20.41 -33.75
C GLY A 292 -22.79 -20.10 -35.20
N GLN A 293 -23.24 -21.08 -35.99
CA GLN A 293 -23.65 -20.85 -37.39
C GLN A 293 -25.09 -20.33 -37.49
N THR A 294 -26.00 -20.87 -36.68
CA THR A 294 -27.38 -20.39 -36.55
C THR A 294 -27.76 -20.17 -35.10
N TRP A 295 -28.58 -19.16 -34.85
CA TRP A 295 -28.98 -18.74 -33.51
C TRP A 295 -30.50 -18.74 -33.34
N GLN A 296 -30.95 -19.04 -32.13
CA GLN A 296 -32.35 -18.93 -31.73
C GLN A 296 -32.45 -18.08 -30.48
N LYS A 297 -33.31 -17.04 -30.51
CA LYS A 297 -33.62 -16.26 -29.31
C LYS A 297 -34.30 -17.14 -28.27
N ARG A 298 -33.81 -17.09 -27.03
CA ARG A 298 -34.34 -17.86 -25.88
C ARG A 298 -35.23 -16.99 -25.01
N SER A 299 -34.79 -15.77 -24.70
CA SER A 299 -35.53 -14.82 -23.89
C SER A 299 -35.13 -13.38 -24.20
N GLY A 300 -35.90 -12.41 -23.69
CA GLY A 300 -35.53 -10.98 -23.71
C GLY A 300 -34.69 -10.55 -22.51
N TYR A 301 -34.16 -11.50 -21.73
CA TYR A 301 -33.33 -11.20 -20.56
C TYR A 301 -32.04 -10.46 -20.96
N MET A 302 -31.71 -9.41 -20.21
CA MET A 302 -30.53 -8.59 -20.39
C MET A 302 -29.99 -8.16 -19.02
N SER A 303 -28.67 -8.12 -18.86
CA SER A 303 -28.08 -7.59 -17.64
C SER A 303 -28.39 -6.11 -17.47
N SER A 304 -28.36 -5.63 -16.23
CA SER A 304 -28.79 -4.27 -15.87
C SER A 304 -27.94 -3.16 -16.49
N SER A 305 -26.65 -3.44 -16.75
CA SER A 305 -25.70 -2.51 -17.36
C SER A 305 -24.72 -3.28 -18.26
N PRO A 306 -25.07 -3.55 -19.53
CA PRO A 306 -24.28 -4.43 -20.39
C PRO A 306 -22.85 -3.98 -20.64
N GLN A 307 -22.57 -2.67 -20.65
CA GLN A 307 -21.19 -2.16 -20.73
C GLN A 307 -20.28 -2.62 -19.56
N TYR A 308 -20.87 -3.20 -18.51
CA TYR A 308 -20.23 -3.49 -17.23
C TYR A 308 -20.39 -4.96 -16.77
N TYR A 309 -21.53 -5.62 -17.03
CA TYR A 309 -21.81 -6.99 -16.55
C TYR A 309 -22.39 -7.92 -17.64
N ASN A 310 -21.79 -8.03 -18.82
CA ASN A 310 -22.39 -8.76 -19.95
C ASN A 310 -21.66 -10.07 -20.26
N GLU A 311 -21.46 -10.90 -19.23
CA GLU A 311 -20.76 -12.19 -19.30
C GLU A 311 -21.70 -13.34 -18.89
N LEU A 312 -21.62 -14.44 -19.63
CA LEU A 312 -22.34 -15.69 -19.36
C LEU A 312 -21.34 -16.79 -18.99
N ILE A 313 -21.68 -17.61 -18.01
CA ILE A 313 -20.86 -18.73 -17.57
C ILE A 313 -21.75 -19.97 -17.51
N VAL A 314 -21.42 -20.98 -18.30
CA VAL A 314 -22.19 -22.24 -18.37
C VAL A 314 -21.61 -23.23 -17.38
N ASP A 315 -22.49 -23.92 -16.66
CA ASP A 315 -22.10 -24.98 -15.73
C ASP A 315 -21.31 -26.08 -16.49
N PRO A 316 -20.14 -26.52 -15.97
CA PRO A 316 -19.27 -27.44 -16.67
C PRO A 316 -19.88 -28.84 -16.86
N LEU A 317 -20.89 -29.22 -16.07
CA LEU A 317 -21.55 -30.53 -16.12
C LEU A 317 -23.00 -30.45 -16.64
N ASN A 318 -23.63 -29.27 -16.67
CA ASN A 318 -25.01 -29.09 -17.15
C ASN A 318 -25.11 -27.97 -18.21
N PRO A 319 -25.30 -28.30 -19.51
CA PRO A 319 -25.35 -27.30 -20.58
C PRO A 319 -26.62 -26.41 -20.57
N GLU A 320 -27.62 -26.71 -19.74
CA GLU A 320 -28.82 -25.90 -19.59
C GLU A 320 -28.74 -24.91 -18.40
N ARG A 321 -27.73 -25.07 -17.52
CA ARG A 321 -27.50 -24.14 -16.42
C ARG A 321 -26.52 -23.05 -16.84
N ILE A 322 -26.95 -21.80 -16.73
CA ILE A 322 -26.19 -20.62 -17.16
C ILE A 322 -26.28 -19.57 -16.07
N TYR A 323 -25.13 -19.06 -15.66
CA TYR A 323 -25.02 -17.90 -14.78
C TYR A 323 -24.77 -16.66 -15.64
N SER A 324 -25.50 -15.58 -15.35
CA SER A 324 -25.27 -14.25 -15.93
C SER A 324 -24.71 -13.37 -14.84
N MET A 325 -23.50 -12.88 -15.05
CA MET A 325 -22.95 -11.79 -14.24
C MET A 325 -23.84 -10.56 -14.44
N ASP A 326 -24.12 -9.84 -13.35
CA ASP A 326 -25.00 -8.67 -13.30
C ASP A 326 -24.78 -7.96 -11.95
N THR A 327 -25.40 -6.79 -11.74
CA THR A 327 -25.52 -6.19 -10.40
C THR A 327 -26.10 -7.22 -9.41
N PHE A 328 -27.08 -8.00 -9.84
CA PHE A 328 -27.53 -9.19 -9.09
C PHE A 328 -27.42 -10.42 -9.97
N THR A 329 -26.37 -11.22 -9.78
CA THR A 329 -26.15 -12.45 -10.55
C THR A 329 -27.43 -13.25 -10.73
N LYS A 330 -27.70 -13.65 -11.97
CA LYS A 330 -28.85 -14.50 -12.31
C LYS A 330 -28.40 -15.88 -12.72
N VAL A 331 -29.27 -16.86 -12.51
CA VAL A 331 -29.09 -18.24 -12.97
C VAL A 331 -30.32 -18.67 -13.78
N SER A 332 -30.07 -19.35 -14.88
CA SER A 332 -31.03 -20.08 -15.69
C SER A 332 -30.81 -21.58 -15.46
N GLU A 333 -31.88 -22.37 -15.44
CA GLU A 333 -31.82 -23.85 -15.40
C GLU A 333 -32.42 -24.48 -16.68
N ASP A 334 -32.83 -23.67 -17.67
CA ASP A 334 -33.61 -24.09 -18.85
C ASP A 334 -33.01 -23.60 -20.20
N GLY A 335 -31.69 -23.38 -20.22
CA GLY A 335 -30.97 -22.95 -21.42
C GLY A 335 -31.32 -21.52 -21.85
N GLY A 336 -31.48 -20.62 -20.87
CA GLY A 336 -31.67 -19.17 -21.04
C GLY A 336 -33.09 -18.73 -21.36
N GLN A 337 -34.11 -19.59 -21.16
CA GLN A 337 -35.52 -19.22 -21.35
C GLN A 337 -36.03 -18.40 -20.17
N SER A 338 -35.60 -18.72 -18.96
CA SER A 338 -35.93 -17.97 -17.74
C SER A 338 -34.72 -17.80 -16.83
N PHE A 339 -34.71 -16.72 -16.05
CA PHE A 339 -33.64 -16.38 -15.12
C PHE A 339 -34.21 -16.04 -13.75
N GLN A 340 -33.54 -16.51 -12.70
CA GLN A 340 -33.83 -16.19 -11.31
C GLN A 340 -32.58 -15.63 -10.63
N SER A 341 -32.75 -14.85 -9.57
CA SER A 341 -31.60 -14.34 -8.81
C SER A 341 -30.87 -15.49 -8.10
N LEU A 342 -29.54 -15.49 -8.18
CA LEU A 342 -28.71 -16.21 -7.23
C LEU A 342 -28.82 -15.52 -5.86
N SER A 343 -28.65 -16.27 -4.76
CA SER A 343 -28.73 -15.68 -3.42
C SER A 343 -27.65 -14.63 -3.24
N ASN A 344 -28.07 -13.41 -2.87
CA ASN A 344 -27.20 -12.31 -2.51
C ASN A 344 -27.28 -11.98 -1.00
N GLU A 345 -27.79 -12.92 -0.20
CA GLU A 345 -27.91 -12.75 1.24
C GLU A 345 -26.51 -12.58 1.88
N PHE A 346 -26.28 -11.44 2.53
CA PHE A 346 -25.01 -11.07 3.17
C PHE A 346 -23.77 -11.04 2.25
N ARG A 347 -23.98 -10.93 0.94
CA ARG A 347 -22.92 -10.76 -0.07
C ARG A 347 -23.06 -9.39 -0.74
N HIS A 348 -21.94 -8.80 -1.16
CA HIS A 348 -21.98 -7.63 -2.03
C HIS A 348 -22.59 -7.98 -3.41
N VAL A 349 -23.11 -6.96 -4.08
CA VAL A 349 -23.64 -7.00 -5.45
C VAL A 349 -22.52 -6.75 -6.48
N ASP A 350 -22.86 -6.54 -7.74
CA ASP A 350 -21.93 -6.13 -8.80
C ASP A 350 -20.86 -7.20 -9.08
N ASP A 351 -21.34 -8.37 -9.50
CA ASP A 351 -20.51 -9.53 -9.78
C ASP A 351 -19.95 -9.47 -11.21
N HIS A 352 -18.68 -9.82 -11.37
CA HIS A 352 -17.94 -9.75 -12.63
C HIS A 352 -17.33 -11.08 -13.05
N ALA A 353 -16.93 -11.92 -12.10
CA ALA A 353 -16.24 -13.19 -12.38
C ALA A 353 -16.86 -14.33 -11.56
N LEU A 354 -16.95 -15.51 -12.15
CA LEU A 354 -17.39 -16.72 -11.46
C LEU A 354 -16.56 -17.92 -11.92
N TRP A 355 -16.00 -18.63 -10.96
CA TRP A 355 -15.44 -19.97 -11.14
C TRP A 355 -16.39 -21.00 -10.54
N ILE A 356 -16.61 -22.08 -11.30
CA ILE A 356 -17.40 -23.24 -10.90
C ILE A 356 -16.44 -24.43 -10.86
N ASP A 357 -16.34 -25.12 -9.73
CA ASP A 357 -15.49 -26.32 -9.65
C ASP A 357 -16.00 -27.38 -10.65
N PRO A 358 -15.19 -27.78 -11.65
CA PRO A 358 -15.60 -28.75 -12.64
C PRO A 358 -15.85 -30.15 -12.06
N ASN A 359 -15.34 -30.45 -10.87
CA ASN A 359 -15.56 -31.71 -10.17
C ASN A 359 -16.67 -31.64 -9.12
N ASN A 360 -17.11 -30.44 -8.75
CA ASN A 360 -18.20 -30.21 -7.80
C ASN A 360 -18.91 -28.88 -8.07
N THR A 361 -19.93 -28.90 -8.93
CA THR A 361 -20.68 -27.68 -9.33
C THR A 361 -21.48 -26.98 -8.21
N GLU A 362 -21.42 -27.48 -6.97
CA GLU A 362 -21.90 -26.76 -5.78
C GLU A 362 -20.85 -25.83 -5.18
N HIS A 363 -19.56 -26.06 -5.47
CA HIS A 363 -18.46 -25.18 -5.08
C HIS A 363 -18.28 -24.06 -6.09
N LEU A 364 -18.55 -22.84 -5.65
CA LEU A 364 -18.47 -21.63 -6.45
C LEU A 364 -17.50 -20.64 -5.80
N ILE A 365 -16.71 -19.96 -6.62
CA ILE A 365 -15.96 -18.76 -6.21
C ILE A 365 -16.38 -17.62 -7.13
N ILE A 366 -16.93 -16.56 -6.54
CA ILE A 366 -17.43 -15.39 -7.26
C ILE A 366 -16.64 -14.14 -6.86
N GLY A 367 -16.40 -13.27 -7.83
CA GLY A 367 -15.69 -12.01 -7.68
C GLY A 367 -16.54 -10.84 -8.18
N GLY A 368 -16.57 -9.75 -7.41
CA GLY A 368 -17.29 -8.53 -7.74
C GLY A 368 -16.67 -7.30 -7.08
N ASP A 369 -17.40 -6.19 -7.00
CA ASP A 369 -16.90 -4.92 -6.40
C ASP A 369 -16.62 -5.02 -4.90
N GLY A 370 -17.21 -6.01 -4.21
CA GLY A 370 -16.94 -6.31 -2.79
C GLY A 370 -15.81 -7.32 -2.54
N GLY A 371 -15.09 -7.80 -3.57
CA GLY A 371 -14.03 -8.80 -3.44
C GLY A 371 -14.42 -10.22 -3.81
N VAL A 372 -13.87 -11.20 -3.09
CA VAL A 372 -13.98 -12.65 -3.40
C VAL A 372 -14.86 -13.36 -2.38
N TYR A 373 -15.84 -14.12 -2.87
CA TYR A 373 -16.73 -14.93 -2.05
C TYR A 373 -16.74 -16.39 -2.50
N GLU A 374 -16.82 -17.31 -1.54
CA GLU A 374 -16.86 -18.76 -1.78
C GLU A 374 -18.15 -19.38 -1.24
N SER A 375 -18.74 -20.31 -1.98
CA SER A 375 -19.92 -21.08 -1.58
C SER A 375 -19.69 -22.57 -1.84
N TRP A 376 -20.24 -23.43 -0.98
CA TRP A 376 -20.21 -24.90 -1.12
C TRP A 376 -21.62 -25.50 -1.31
N ASP A 377 -22.62 -24.64 -1.51
CA ASP A 377 -24.04 -25.01 -1.61
C ASP A 377 -24.70 -24.36 -2.84
N ARG A 378 -23.92 -24.16 -3.91
CA ARG A 378 -24.35 -23.57 -5.18
C ARG A 378 -24.86 -22.13 -5.02
N GLY A 379 -24.13 -21.35 -4.23
CA GLY A 379 -24.34 -19.92 -4.06
C GLY A 379 -25.54 -19.56 -3.19
N GLN A 380 -25.93 -20.42 -2.24
CA GLN A 380 -26.97 -20.08 -1.25
C GLN A 380 -26.37 -19.35 -0.05
N LYS A 381 -25.21 -19.80 0.44
CA LYS A 381 -24.43 -19.16 1.51
C LYS A 381 -22.99 -18.93 1.07
N TRP A 382 -22.40 -17.84 1.59
CA TRP A 382 -21.12 -17.32 1.14
C TRP A 382 -20.14 -17.07 2.30
N ARG A 383 -18.87 -17.37 2.07
CA ARG A 383 -17.72 -16.97 2.88
C ARG A 383 -16.96 -15.86 2.16
N HIS A 384 -16.75 -14.71 2.83
CA HIS A 384 -16.03 -13.56 2.27
C HIS A 384 -14.52 -13.60 2.60
N ALA A 385 -13.66 -13.30 1.63
CA ALA A 385 -12.21 -13.12 1.82
C ALA A 385 -11.85 -11.75 2.43
N GLN A 386 -11.99 -11.60 3.74
CA GLN A 386 -11.79 -10.32 4.47
C GLN A 386 -10.32 -9.94 4.75
N ASN A 387 -9.38 -10.45 3.95
CA ASN A 387 -7.92 -10.24 4.12
C ASN A 387 -7.22 -9.80 2.84
N LEU A 388 -7.98 -9.33 1.85
CA LEU A 388 -7.50 -8.81 0.58
C LEU A 388 -7.76 -7.27 0.52
N PRO A 389 -6.73 -6.42 0.70
CA PRO A 389 -6.92 -4.98 0.87
C PRO A 389 -7.02 -4.22 -0.47
N LEU A 390 -8.15 -4.38 -1.17
CA LEU A 390 -8.37 -3.80 -2.51
C LEU A 390 -9.22 -2.53 -2.53
N GLY A 391 -9.36 -1.83 -1.40
CA GLY A 391 -10.21 -0.64 -1.31
C GLY A 391 -9.93 0.39 -2.41
N GLN A 392 -10.96 0.79 -3.15
CA GLN A 392 -10.90 1.73 -4.27
C GLN A 392 -11.36 3.13 -3.83
N PHE A 393 -10.46 3.90 -3.22
CA PHE A 393 -10.77 5.25 -2.73
C PHE A 393 -10.74 6.28 -3.85
N TYR A 394 -11.82 7.05 -3.98
CA TYR A 394 -11.87 8.19 -4.88
C TYR A 394 -11.10 9.38 -4.30
N ARG A 395 -11.39 9.72 -3.05
CA ARG A 395 -10.84 10.88 -2.32
C ARG A 395 -10.85 10.59 -0.81
N ILE A 396 -9.94 11.21 -0.08
CA ILE A 396 -9.72 10.98 1.36
C ILE A 396 -9.65 12.29 2.15
N GLN A 397 -9.76 12.21 3.48
CA GLN A 397 -9.60 13.33 4.40
C GLN A 397 -9.13 12.83 5.78
N PRO A 398 -7.94 13.22 6.25
CA PRO A 398 -7.57 13.05 7.65
C PRO A 398 -8.24 14.11 8.53
N ASP A 399 -8.50 13.75 9.79
CA ASP A 399 -8.96 14.69 10.82
C ASP A 399 -7.80 15.24 11.68
N ASN A 400 -8.17 16.01 12.71
CA ASN A 400 -7.24 16.57 13.69
C ASN A 400 -7.35 15.91 15.07
N GLU A 401 -8.02 14.76 15.20
CA GLU A 401 -8.16 14.06 16.48
C GLU A 401 -6.78 13.70 17.07
N SER A 402 -6.66 13.73 18.40
CA SER A 402 -5.42 13.52 19.15
C SER A 402 -5.69 12.52 20.27
N PRO A 403 -4.77 11.58 20.57
CA PRO A 403 -3.38 11.48 20.12
C PRO A 403 -3.21 10.94 18.70
N PHE A 404 -4.17 10.17 18.20
CA PHE A 404 -4.14 9.53 16.89
C PHE A 404 -5.32 10.03 16.05
N TYR A 405 -5.03 10.57 14.87
CA TYR A 405 -6.05 11.07 13.96
C TYR A 405 -6.73 9.92 13.22
N ASN A 406 -7.93 10.16 12.67
CA ASN A 406 -8.59 9.24 11.75
C ASN A 406 -8.39 9.69 10.30
N VAL A 407 -8.49 8.72 9.39
CA VAL A 407 -8.59 8.95 7.96
C VAL A 407 -9.93 8.43 7.49
N CYS A 408 -10.70 9.30 6.84
CA CYS A 408 -11.94 8.94 6.18
C CYS A 408 -11.75 8.99 4.66
N GLY A 409 -12.48 8.15 3.93
CA GLY A 409 -12.46 8.17 2.48
C GLY A 409 -13.70 7.54 1.88
N GLY A 410 -14.07 8.03 0.72
CA GLY A 410 -15.15 7.49 -0.07
C GLY A 410 -14.66 6.45 -1.08
N THR A 411 -15.36 5.32 -1.17
CA THR A 411 -14.95 4.20 -2.03
C THR A 411 -15.93 3.96 -3.18
N GLN A 412 -15.45 3.30 -4.25
CA GLN A 412 -16.30 2.72 -5.29
C GLN A 412 -17.20 1.63 -4.69
N ASP A 413 -18.52 1.82 -4.82
CA ASP A 413 -19.61 0.91 -4.41
C ASP A 413 -19.65 0.44 -2.93
N ASN A 414 -18.61 0.71 -2.15
CA ASN A 414 -18.38 0.10 -0.83
C ASN A 414 -18.46 1.10 0.35
N THR A 415 -19.33 2.11 0.25
CA THR A 415 -19.58 3.11 1.29
C THR A 415 -18.42 4.11 1.50
N SER A 416 -18.67 5.14 2.31
CA SER A 416 -17.59 5.96 2.90
C SER A 416 -17.15 5.34 4.22
N LEU A 417 -15.84 5.18 4.41
CA LEU A 417 -15.25 4.51 5.56
C LEU A 417 -14.26 5.41 6.30
N CYS A 418 -14.12 5.20 7.61
CA CYS A 418 -13.12 5.85 8.45
C CYS A 418 -12.38 4.84 9.33
N ALA A 419 -11.09 5.06 9.58
CA ALA A 419 -10.30 4.31 10.56
C ALA A 419 -9.22 5.19 11.19
N PRO A 420 -8.69 4.83 12.38
CA PRO A 420 -7.58 5.53 12.97
C PRO A 420 -6.29 5.31 12.16
N SER A 421 -5.37 6.28 12.18
CA SER A 421 -4.05 6.16 11.54
C SER A 421 -3.14 5.15 12.24
N ARG A 422 -3.45 4.86 13.52
CA ARG A 422 -2.86 3.82 14.36
C ARG A 422 -3.73 3.53 15.59
N THR A 423 -3.54 2.36 16.19
CA THR A 423 -4.12 2.01 17.50
C THR A 423 -3.07 2.08 18.61
N ASP A 424 -3.52 1.97 19.87
CA ASP A 424 -2.65 1.74 21.02
C ASP A 424 -2.42 0.24 21.31
N LEU A 425 -2.86 -0.64 20.41
CA LEU A 425 -2.69 -2.09 20.53
C LEU A 425 -1.50 -2.55 19.69
N ILE A 426 -0.77 -3.57 20.17
CA ILE A 426 0.31 -4.19 19.35
C ILE A 426 -0.22 -4.89 18.09
N HIS A 427 -1.54 -5.04 17.99
CA HIS A 427 -2.24 -5.70 16.90
C HIS A 427 -2.48 -4.80 15.69
N GLY A 428 -2.13 -3.51 15.77
CA GLY A 428 -2.32 -2.59 14.65
C GLY A 428 -3.78 -2.25 14.40
N ILE A 429 -4.12 -1.94 13.14
CA ILE A 429 -5.46 -1.59 12.69
C ILE A 429 -6.11 -2.83 12.08
N THR A 430 -7.23 -3.26 12.63
CA THR A 430 -8.00 -4.43 12.17
C THR A 430 -9.22 -3.99 11.36
N ASN A 431 -9.91 -4.94 10.72
CA ASN A 431 -11.18 -4.66 10.06
C ASN A 431 -12.25 -4.09 11.01
N ALA A 432 -12.17 -4.39 12.32
CA ALA A 432 -13.14 -3.90 13.31
C ALA A 432 -12.93 -2.41 13.67
N ASP A 433 -11.76 -1.85 13.35
CA ASP A 433 -11.45 -0.44 13.59
C ASP A 433 -11.99 0.49 12.47
N TRP A 434 -12.45 -0.10 11.36
CA TRP A 434 -13.05 0.62 10.25
C TRP A 434 -14.57 0.78 10.44
N THR A 435 -15.07 2.01 10.30
CA THR A 435 -16.49 2.36 10.50
C THR A 435 -17.10 2.97 9.23
N SER A 436 -18.33 2.58 8.90
CA SER A 436 -19.08 3.15 7.77
C SER A 436 -19.80 4.45 8.14
N VAL A 437 -19.60 5.47 7.33
CA VAL A 437 -20.21 6.80 7.48
C VAL A 437 -21.53 6.87 6.71
N ILE A 438 -21.51 6.67 5.39
CA ILE A 438 -22.70 6.68 4.52
C ILE A 438 -22.54 5.63 3.41
N GLY A 439 -23.64 5.01 2.98
CA GLY A 439 -23.66 4.00 1.91
C GLY A 439 -23.53 4.59 0.49
N GLY A 440 -23.52 3.70 -0.51
CA GLY A 440 -23.29 4.05 -1.93
C GLY A 440 -21.80 4.22 -2.28
N ASP A 441 -21.49 4.73 -3.47
CA ASP A 441 -20.16 5.25 -3.79
C ASP A 441 -19.87 6.43 -2.87
N GLY A 442 -18.82 6.35 -2.07
CA GLY A 442 -18.36 7.51 -1.31
C GLY A 442 -17.42 8.38 -2.16
N TYR A 443 -17.41 9.69 -1.95
CA TYR A 443 -16.41 10.61 -2.54
C TYR A 443 -15.58 11.33 -1.48
N LYS A 444 -15.13 12.57 -1.73
CA LYS A 444 -14.34 13.33 -0.76
C LYS A 444 -15.18 13.65 0.48
N PRO A 445 -14.85 13.08 1.66
CA PRO A 445 -15.46 13.54 2.89
C PRO A 445 -14.78 14.84 3.35
N GLN A 446 -15.45 15.61 4.18
CA GLN A 446 -14.85 16.73 4.92
C GLN A 446 -15.15 16.55 6.40
N ILE A 447 -14.17 16.80 7.26
CA ILE A 447 -14.29 16.59 8.71
C ILE A 447 -14.13 17.96 9.37
N ASP A 448 -15.06 18.35 10.24
CA ASP A 448 -15.00 19.65 10.90
C ASP A 448 -13.70 19.75 11.72
N PRO A 449 -12.84 20.76 11.43
CA PRO A 449 -11.53 20.87 12.06
C PRO A 449 -11.60 21.21 13.55
N THR A 450 -12.76 21.66 14.04
CA THR A 450 -13.03 22.01 15.44
C THR A 450 -13.84 20.94 16.18
N ASP A 451 -14.49 20.03 15.44
CA ASP A 451 -15.22 18.89 15.99
C ASP A 451 -15.10 17.65 15.09
N PRO A 452 -14.13 16.75 15.33
CA PRO A 452 -13.88 15.58 14.47
C PRO A 452 -15.01 14.54 14.46
N ASN A 453 -16.09 14.77 15.24
CA ASN A 453 -17.29 13.94 15.18
C ASN A 453 -18.25 14.33 14.05
N ILE A 454 -18.13 15.56 13.52
CA ILE A 454 -18.97 16.05 12.44
C ILE A 454 -18.27 15.80 11.11
N ILE A 455 -18.85 14.92 10.30
CA ILE A 455 -18.34 14.53 8.98
C ILE A 455 -19.38 14.90 7.92
N TYR A 456 -18.95 15.55 6.85
CA TYR A 456 -19.75 15.75 5.65
C TYR A 456 -19.31 14.71 4.62
N ALA A 457 -20.20 13.81 4.26
CA ALA A 457 -19.89 12.71 3.35
C ALA A 457 -20.88 12.70 2.18
N GLN A 458 -20.40 12.22 1.04
CA GLN A 458 -21.10 12.28 -0.22
C GLN A 458 -21.46 10.90 -0.75
N PHE A 459 -22.50 10.84 -1.56
CA PHE A 459 -22.85 9.72 -2.43
C PHE A 459 -23.29 10.20 -3.81
N GLN A 460 -23.63 9.28 -4.71
CA GLN A 460 -23.78 9.53 -6.15
C GLN A 460 -24.70 10.73 -6.47
N TYR A 461 -24.41 11.40 -7.59
CA TYR A 461 -25.25 12.45 -8.18
C TYR A 461 -25.55 13.65 -7.26
N GLY A 462 -24.54 14.08 -6.49
CA GLY A 462 -24.63 15.27 -5.63
C GLY A 462 -25.26 15.01 -4.27
N GLY A 463 -25.47 13.74 -3.91
CA GLY A 463 -25.95 13.37 -2.58
C GLY A 463 -24.96 13.81 -1.50
N LEU A 464 -25.41 14.64 -0.56
CA LEU A 464 -24.59 15.14 0.55
C LEU A 464 -25.32 14.97 1.88
N ALA A 465 -24.61 14.45 2.87
CA ALA A 465 -25.09 14.31 4.24
C ALA A 465 -24.07 14.78 5.28
N ARG A 466 -24.57 15.36 6.37
CA ARG A 466 -23.83 15.56 7.62
C ARG A 466 -24.06 14.35 8.52
N TYR A 467 -22.98 13.77 9.01
CA TYR A 467 -22.94 12.64 9.92
C TYR A 467 -22.32 13.06 11.26
N ASP A 468 -22.96 12.68 12.37
CA ASP A 468 -22.40 12.84 13.71
C ASP A 468 -21.95 11.48 14.27
N ARG A 469 -20.65 11.29 14.50
CA ARG A 469 -20.05 10.06 15.05
C ARG A 469 -20.53 9.71 16.45
N ARG A 470 -21.08 10.67 17.21
CA ARG A 470 -21.56 10.43 18.58
C ARG A 470 -22.95 9.81 18.60
N THR A 471 -23.82 10.27 17.71
CA THR A 471 -25.24 9.86 17.65
C THR A 471 -25.53 8.89 16.51
N HIS A 472 -24.59 8.77 15.57
CA HIS A 472 -24.70 8.07 14.29
C HIS A 472 -25.81 8.64 13.37
N GLU A 473 -26.29 9.85 13.65
CA GLU A 473 -27.31 10.53 12.86
C GLU A 473 -26.76 10.96 11.50
N ARG A 474 -27.58 10.83 10.44
CA ARG A 474 -27.28 11.24 9.07
C ARG A 474 -28.36 12.21 8.62
N VAL A 475 -27.98 13.46 8.37
CA VAL A 475 -28.89 14.51 7.91
C VAL A 475 -28.52 14.87 6.47
N SER A 476 -29.45 14.70 5.53
CA SER A 476 -29.24 15.17 4.16
C SER A 476 -29.27 16.70 4.14
N ILE A 477 -28.24 17.29 3.54
CA ILE A 477 -28.02 18.75 3.52
C ILE A 477 -27.74 19.24 2.09
N THR A 478 -28.23 18.54 1.08
CA THR A 478 -27.98 18.88 -0.32
C THR A 478 -28.74 20.16 -0.71
N PRO A 479 -28.12 21.12 -1.42
CA PRO A 479 -28.83 22.30 -1.93
C PRO A 479 -29.97 21.93 -2.88
N HIS A 480 -31.12 22.59 -2.75
CA HIS A 480 -32.27 22.38 -3.62
C HIS A 480 -32.46 23.52 -4.65
N PRO A 481 -33.01 23.23 -5.84
CA PRO A 481 -33.43 24.24 -6.81
C PRO A 481 -34.47 25.21 -6.23
N LYS A 482 -34.38 26.49 -6.59
CA LYS A 482 -35.43 27.47 -6.30
C LYS A 482 -36.61 27.32 -7.27
N GLU A 483 -37.73 27.97 -6.95
CA GLU A 483 -38.89 28.02 -7.85
C GLU A 483 -38.48 28.51 -9.25
N GLY A 484 -38.85 27.75 -10.28
CA GLY A 484 -38.53 28.04 -11.68
C GLY A 484 -37.12 27.65 -12.14
N GLU A 485 -36.27 27.13 -11.25
CA GLU A 485 -34.97 26.58 -11.64
C GLU A 485 -35.06 25.09 -12.02
N ASN A 486 -34.19 24.66 -12.94
CA ASN A 486 -33.99 23.25 -13.23
C ASN A 486 -33.25 22.55 -12.07
N ALA A 487 -33.30 21.21 -12.05
CA ALA A 487 -32.37 20.43 -11.24
C ALA A 487 -30.91 20.79 -11.62
N TYR A 488 -30.05 20.90 -10.60
CA TYR A 488 -28.64 21.22 -10.79
C TYR A 488 -27.87 20.05 -11.42
N LYS A 489 -26.81 20.37 -12.17
CA LYS A 489 -25.92 19.43 -12.84
C LYS A 489 -24.85 18.94 -11.88
N TRP A 490 -25.21 17.97 -11.04
CA TRP A 490 -24.25 17.32 -10.16
C TRP A 490 -23.31 16.39 -10.92
N ASN A 491 -22.01 16.47 -10.61
CA ASN A 491 -21.05 15.47 -11.04
C ASN A 491 -21.23 14.20 -10.18
N TRP A 492 -20.79 13.05 -10.70
CA TRP A 492 -20.61 11.83 -9.91
C TRP A 492 -19.76 12.13 -8.67
N ASN A 493 -18.58 12.74 -8.84
CA ASN A 493 -17.70 13.17 -7.75
C ASN A 493 -17.81 14.69 -7.56
N SER A 494 -18.90 15.17 -6.95
CA SER A 494 -19.09 16.61 -6.72
C SER A 494 -18.14 17.14 -5.63
N PRO A 495 -17.59 18.37 -5.74
CA PRO A 495 -16.62 18.84 -4.78
C PRO A 495 -17.27 19.58 -3.61
N ILE A 496 -16.83 19.27 -2.39
CA ILE A 496 -17.20 19.93 -1.14
C ILE A 496 -15.95 20.41 -0.41
N LEU A 497 -16.07 21.55 0.28
CA LEU A 497 -15.01 22.12 1.10
C LEU A 497 -15.59 22.72 2.38
N ILE A 498 -14.89 22.54 3.51
CA ILE A 498 -15.08 23.40 4.69
C ILE A 498 -14.14 24.61 4.55
N SER A 499 -14.69 25.82 4.69
CA SER A 499 -13.88 27.04 4.59
C SER A 499 -12.73 27.03 5.61
N PRO A 500 -11.48 27.29 5.21
CA PRO A 500 -10.36 27.38 6.15
C PRO A 500 -10.49 28.57 7.12
N HIS A 501 -11.40 29.52 6.84
CA HIS A 501 -11.62 30.73 7.66
C HIS A 501 -12.77 30.57 8.67
N LYS A 502 -13.65 29.59 8.46
CA LYS A 502 -14.83 29.38 9.31
C LYS A 502 -15.32 27.93 9.22
N SER A 503 -15.17 27.16 10.30
CA SER A 503 -15.49 25.72 10.33
C SER A 503 -16.97 25.38 10.08
N THR A 504 -17.90 26.32 10.30
CA THR A 504 -19.33 26.13 9.99
C THR A 504 -19.70 26.49 8.55
N ARG A 505 -18.79 27.09 7.78
CA ARG A 505 -19.04 27.47 6.39
C ARG A 505 -18.68 26.32 5.45
N LEU A 506 -19.65 25.91 4.65
CA LEU A 506 -19.47 24.89 3.62
C LEU A 506 -19.57 25.53 2.24
N LEU A 507 -18.71 25.09 1.33
CA LEU A 507 -18.83 25.35 -0.11
C LEU A 507 -19.11 24.02 -0.81
N TYR A 508 -20.12 23.99 -1.68
CA TYR A 508 -20.49 22.82 -2.47
C TYR A 508 -20.81 23.23 -3.91
N ALA A 509 -20.54 22.40 -4.90
CA ALA A 509 -20.69 22.83 -6.29
C ALA A 509 -21.36 21.81 -7.22
N ALA A 510 -22.25 22.34 -8.07
CA ALA A 510 -22.80 21.71 -9.26
C ALA A 510 -22.29 22.48 -10.50
N GLU A 511 -23.13 22.96 -11.41
CA GLU A 511 -22.75 23.99 -12.39
C GLU A 511 -22.58 25.39 -11.75
N LYS A 512 -23.09 25.57 -10.52
CA LYS A 512 -22.96 26.76 -9.66
C LYS A 512 -22.25 26.40 -8.36
N VAL A 513 -21.70 27.42 -7.68
CA VAL A 513 -21.16 27.31 -6.32
C VAL A 513 -22.22 27.71 -5.31
N PHE A 514 -22.42 26.86 -4.30
CA PHE A 514 -23.30 27.07 -3.16
C PHE A 514 -22.49 27.28 -1.90
N GLN A 515 -22.96 28.17 -1.04
CA GLN A 515 -22.37 28.46 0.27
C GLN A 515 -23.41 28.33 1.37
N SER A 516 -23.04 27.64 2.44
CA SER A 516 -23.75 27.59 3.72
C SER A 516 -22.87 28.24 4.79
N GLU A 517 -23.48 28.92 5.77
CA GLU A 517 -22.77 29.50 6.93
C GLU A 517 -22.96 28.70 8.22
N ASP A 518 -23.83 27.69 8.16
CA ASP A 518 -24.48 27.02 9.29
C ASP A 518 -24.44 25.50 9.13
N ARG A 519 -23.33 24.94 8.63
CA ARG A 519 -23.10 23.48 8.52
C ARG A 519 -24.12 22.76 7.62
N GLY A 520 -24.58 23.43 6.57
CA GLY A 520 -25.47 22.87 5.56
C GLY A 520 -26.97 23.01 5.84
N GLU A 521 -27.38 23.73 6.90
CA GLU A 521 -28.81 23.95 7.20
C GLU A 521 -29.46 24.89 6.18
N THR A 522 -28.74 25.93 5.76
CA THR A 522 -29.20 26.84 4.71
C THR A 522 -28.13 27.06 3.64
N TRP A 523 -28.57 27.20 2.38
CA TRP A 523 -27.68 27.37 1.23
C TRP A 523 -28.07 28.59 0.40
N ARG A 524 -27.05 29.31 -0.08
CA ARG A 524 -27.19 30.35 -1.12
C ARG A 524 -26.24 30.06 -2.29
N ALA A 525 -26.70 30.28 -3.52
CA ALA A 525 -25.81 30.29 -4.68
C ALA A 525 -24.96 31.58 -4.65
N ILE A 526 -23.65 31.44 -4.81
CA ILE A 526 -22.68 32.56 -4.86
C ILE A 526 -22.01 32.70 -6.24
N SER A 527 -22.51 31.98 -7.24
CA SER A 527 -22.06 32.09 -8.63
C SER A 527 -23.21 31.88 -9.61
N PRO A 528 -23.09 32.39 -10.85
CA PRO A 528 -23.89 31.90 -11.97
C PRO A 528 -23.43 30.48 -12.38
N ASP A 529 -24.01 29.94 -13.46
CA ASP A 529 -23.47 28.76 -14.14
C ASP A 529 -22.09 29.12 -14.75
N LEU A 530 -21.03 28.50 -14.20
CA LEU A 530 -19.62 28.75 -14.51
C LEU A 530 -19.06 27.81 -15.59
N THR A 531 -19.91 27.05 -16.27
CA THR A 531 -19.54 26.06 -17.29
C THR A 531 -19.51 26.67 -18.69
N ARG A 532 -19.09 25.90 -19.70
CA ARG A 532 -19.12 26.30 -21.12
C ARG A 532 -20.53 26.33 -21.70
N LYS A 533 -21.52 25.73 -21.02
CA LYS A 533 -22.92 25.66 -21.47
C LYS A 533 -23.06 24.98 -22.84
N ILE A 534 -22.29 23.91 -23.04
CA ILE A 534 -22.29 23.12 -24.27
C ILE A 534 -23.40 22.05 -24.21
N ASP A 535 -24.14 21.89 -25.29
CA ASP A 535 -24.98 20.70 -25.46
C ASP A 535 -24.12 19.50 -25.89
N ARG A 536 -23.88 18.58 -24.96
CA ARG A 536 -23.10 17.35 -25.20
C ARG A 536 -23.62 16.51 -26.37
N ASN A 537 -24.91 16.61 -26.70
CA ASN A 537 -25.51 15.79 -27.76
C ASN A 537 -25.16 16.28 -29.16
N THR A 538 -24.54 17.46 -29.29
CA THR A 538 -24.03 18.00 -30.55
C THR A 538 -22.54 17.68 -30.78
N LEU A 539 -21.85 17.18 -29.75
CA LEU A 539 -20.43 16.86 -29.82
C LEU A 539 -20.19 15.59 -30.63
N LYS A 540 -19.20 15.63 -31.51
CA LYS A 540 -18.82 14.49 -32.33
C LYS A 540 -18.09 13.44 -31.50
N VAL A 541 -18.44 12.18 -31.72
CA VAL A 541 -17.76 11.00 -31.20
C VAL A 541 -17.67 9.99 -32.35
N MET A 542 -16.49 9.43 -32.61
CA MET A 542 -16.25 8.63 -33.82
C MET A 542 -16.61 9.41 -35.10
N ASP A 543 -16.12 10.65 -35.20
CA ASP A 543 -16.26 11.57 -36.33
C ASP A 543 -17.69 11.98 -36.73
N ARG A 544 -18.70 11.64 -35.90
CA ARG A 544 -20.11 11.96 -36.15
C ARG A 544 -20.89 12.32 -34.89
N VAL A 545 -22.06 12.92 -35.07
CA VAL A 545 -23.06 13.08 -34.01
C VAL A 545 -23.97 11.85 -34.01
N TRP A 546 -24.20 11.25 -32.84
CA TRP A 546 -24.96 10.01 -32.69
C TRP A 546 -26.44 10.27 -32.41
N SER A 547 -27.33 9.42 -32.94
CA SER A 547 -28.79 9.49 -32.71
C SER A 547 -29.14 9.36 -31.23
N VAL A 548 -30.31 9.84 -30.83
CA VAL A 548 -30.86 9.61 -29.48
C VAL A 548 -31.09 8.12 -29.22
N ASP A 549 -31.40 7.35 -30.27
CA ASP A 549 -31.69 5.91 -30.22
C ASP A 549 -30.42 5.05 -30.22
N THR A 550 -29.25 5.67 -30.10
CA THR A 550 -27.98 4.94 -30.01
C THR A 550 -27.94 4.15 -28.70
N ILE A 551 -27.49 2.89 -28.79
CA ILE A 551 -27.37 1.98 -27.65
C ILE A 551 -26.61 2.63 -26.50
N ALA A 552 -27.28 2.71 -25.34
CA ALA A 552 -26.81 3.26 -24.07
C ALA A 552 -26.17 4.67 -24.18
N LYS A 553 -26.64 5.51 -25.11
CA LYS A 553 -26.11 6.89 -25.26
C LYS A 553 -26.19 7.64 -23.94
N ASN A 554 -25.06 8.20 -23.51
CA ASN A 554 -24.88 8.91 -22.24
C ASN A 554 -25.10 8.07 -20.96
N ALA A 555 -25.38 6.77 -21.05
CA ALA A 555 -25.57 5.92 -19.87
C ALA A 555 -24.32 5.91 -18.98
N SER A 556 -24.52 5.79 -17.67
CA SER A 556 -23.48 5.78 -16.65
C SER A 556 -22.42 6.88 -16.85
N THR A 557 -22.89 8.10 -17.13
CA THR A 557 -22.07 9.30 -17.36
C THR A 557 -22.68 10.46 -16.58
N SER A 558 -21.86 11.25 -15.89
CA SER A 558 -22.32 12.45 -15.19
C SER A 558 -23.04 13.42 -16.13
N MET A 559 -23.86 14.32 -15.58
CA MET A 559 -24.30 15.48 -16.35
C MET A 559 -23.08 16.32 -16.72
N TYR A 560 -22.92 16.64 -18.01
CA TYR A 560 -21.76 17.37 -18.52
C TYR A 560 -21.93 18.87 -18.35
N GLY A 561 -20.84 19.56 -18.02
CA GLY A 561 -20.87 20.96 -17.60
C GLY A 561 -21.21 21.02 -16.12
N ALA A 562 -20.30 20.53 -15.29
CA ALA A 562 -20.36 20.56 -13.84
C ALA A 562 -18.99 20.96 -13.26
N ILE A 563 -19.00 21.63 -12.11
CA ILE A 563 -17.80 21.90 -11.32
C ILE A 563 -17.38 20.60 -10.63
N ILE A 564 -16.10 20.25 -10.72
CA ILE A 564 -15.51 19.03 -10.15
C ILE A 564 -14.31 19.31 -9.24
N ALA A 565 -13.70 20.50 -9.35
CA ALA A 565 -12.66 20.97 -8.43
C ALA A 565 -13.10 22.27 -7.76
N LEU A 566 -12.86 22.40 -6.45
CA LEU A 566 -13.24 23.56 -5.63
C LEU A 566 -12.21 23.76 -4.52
N ASN A 567 -11.69 24.98 -4.38
CA ASN A 567 -10.77 25.32 -3.30
C ASN A 567 -10.87 26.79 -2.88
N GLU A 568 -10.82 27.07 -1.58
CA GLU A 568 -10.74 28.43 -1.02
C GLU A 568 -9.35 28.64 -0.42
N SER A 569 -8.75 29.80 -0.70
CA SER A 569 -7.41 30.13 -0.20
C SER A 569 -7.38 30.19 1.32
N PRO A 570 -6.50 29.44 2.00
CA PRO A 570 -6.30 29.57 3.44
C PRO A 570 -5.58 30.86 3.82
N VAL A 571 -4.98 31.57 2.86
CA VAL A 571 -4.26 32.84 3.09
C VAL A 571 -5.20 34.04 2.92
N LYS A 572 -6.25 33.92 2.10
CA LYS A 572 -7.18 35.02 1.78
C LYS A 572 -8.63 34.53 1.73
N GLU A 573 -9.43 34.95 2.70
CA GLU A 573 -10.88 34.68 2.72
C GLU A 573 -11.56 35.25 1.47
N GLY A 574 -12.50 34.48 0.89
CA GLY A 574 -13.24 34.87 -0.31
C GLY A 574 -12.49 34.70 -1.63
N LEU A 575 -11.21 34.29 -1.60
CA LEU A 575 -10.47 33.88 -2.78
C LEU A 575 -10.76 32.41 -3.10
N ILE A 576 -11.66 32.16 -4.06
CA ILE A 576 -12.17 30.83 -4.39
C ILE A 576 -11.83 30.49 -5.85
N TYR A 577 -11.38 29.27 -6.06
CA TYR A 577 -11.12 28.69 -7.38
C TYR A 577 -12.07 27.52 -7.62
N VAL A 578 -12.55 27.42 -8.86
CA VAL A 578 -13.31 26.26 -9.34
C VAL A 578 -12.79 25.77 -10.67
N GLY A 579 -12.86 24.45 -10.87
CA GLY A 579 -12.52 23.75 -12.10
C GLY A 579 -13.71 22.92 -12.60
N THR A 580 -13.96 22.92 -13.91
CA THR A 580 -15.11 22.22 -14.51
C THR A 580 -14.70 21.00 -15.32
N ASP A 581 -15.64 20.07 -15.48
CA ASP A 581 -15.47 18.88 -16.31
C ASP A 581 -15.41 19.17 -17.82
N ASP A 582 -15.80 20.38 -18.22
CA ASP A 582 -15.66 20.95 -19.55
C ASP A 582 -14.45 21.89 -19.71
N GLY A 583 -13.54 21.92 -18.74
CA GLY A 583 -12.20 22.48 -18.89
C GLY A 583 -12.11 24.00 -18.78
N LEU A 584 -12.79 24.57 -17.78
CA LEU A 584 -12.68 25.97 -17.37
C LEU A 584 -12.11 26.07 -15.96
N ILE A 585 -11.34 27.14 -15.70
CA ILE A 585 -11.02 27.57 -14.33
C ILE A 585 -11.66 28.94 -14.11
N SER A 586 -12.46 29.07 -13.04
CA SER A 586 -13.02 30.35 -12.63
C SER A 586 -12.52 30.74 -11.24
N VAL A 587 -12.25 32.04 -11.05
CA VAL A 587 -11.68 32.59 -9.82
C VAL A 587 -12.50 33.81 -9.38
N THR A 588 -12.85 33.85 -8.11
CA THR A 588 -13.39 35.04 -7.42
C THR A 588 -12.41 35.50 -6.35
N GLU A 589 -12.30 36.80 -6.13
CA GLU A 589 -11.44 37.40 -5.08
C GLU A 589 -12.27 38.08 -3.97
N ASP A 590 -13.61 38.07 -4.10
CA ASP A 590 -14.57 38.81 -3.26
C ASP A 590 -15.74 37.93 -2.78
N GLY A 591 -15.51 36.62 -2.60
CA GLY A 591 -16.51 35.71 -2.03
C GLY A 591 -17.69 35.38 -2.97
N GLY A 592 -17.55 35.66 -4.27
CA GLY A 592 -18.47 35.24 -5.32
C GLY A 592 -19.26 36.39 -5.96
N GLU A 593 -19.00 37.63 -5.57
CA GLU A 593 -19.62 38.80 -6.19
C GLU A 593 -19.16 38.96 -7.65
N ASN A 594 -17.88 38.72 -7.93
CA ASN A 594 -17.30 38.80 -9.27
C ASN A 594 -16.45 37.58 -9.62
N TRP A 595 -16.68 37.00 -10.79
CA TRP A 595 -15.94 35.82 -11.29
C TRP A 595 -15.17 36.13 -12.57
N ARG A 596 -13.89 35.73 -12.61
CA ARG A 596 -13.03 35.72 -13.79
C ARG A 596 -12.84 34.28 -14.26
N THR A 597 -13.06 34.01 -15.55
CA THR A 597 -12.96 32.66 -16.12
C THR A 597 -11.88 32.58 -17.20
N GLU A 598 -10.96 31.64 -17.04
CA GLU A 598 -9.98 31.25 -18.04
C GLU A 598 -10.47 30.01 -18.80
N LYS A 599 -10.39 30.07 -20.14
CA LYS A 599 -10.95 29.03 -21.03
C LYS A 599 -9.91 28.19 -21.76
N SER A 600 -8.64 28.59 -21.71
CA SER A 600 -7.56 27.96 -22.48
C SER A 600 -6.24 28.07 -21.73
N PHE A 601 -5.46 26.99 -21.72
CA PHE A 601 -4.17 26.92 -21.02
C PHE A 601 -3.11 26.45 -22.00
N ARG A 602 -1.95 27.13 -22.01
CA ARG A 602 -0.90 26.86 -22.99
C ARG A 602 -0.42 25.41 -22.90
N GLY A 603 -0.65 24.64 -23.96
CA GLY A 603 -0.22 23.25 -24.06
C GLY A 603 -1.17 22.23 -23.43
N VAL A 604 -2.31 22.66 -22.87
CA VAL A 604 -3.41 21.77 -22.47
C VAL A 604 -4.44 21.76 -23.61
N PRO A 605 -4.90 20.59 -24.07
CA PRO A 605 -5.98 20.52 -25.04
C PRO A 605 -7.26 21.20 -24.54
N GLU A 606 -8.04 21.79 -25.45
CA GLU A 606 -9.31 22.42 -25.07
C GLU A 606 -10.29 21.37 -24.50
N MET A 607 -11.06 21.78 -23.49
CA MET A 607 -12.03 20.93 -22.78
C MET A 607 -11.42 19.74 -22.03
N SER A 608 -10.12 19.75 -21.72
CA SER A 608 -9.55 18.80 -20.76
C SER A 608 -10.17 19.04 -19.38
N LEU A 609 -10.51 17.95 -18.69
CA LEU A 609 -11.12 17.96 -17.37
C LEU A 609 -10.18 18.66 -16.37
N VAL A 610 -10.67 19.58 -15.56
CA VAL A 610 -9.88 20.13 -14.44
C VAL A 610 -10.09 19.24 -13.22
N GLU A 611 -9.26 18.19 -13.08
CA GLU A 611 -9.42 17.14 -12.06
C GLU A 611 -9.16 17.65 -10.64
N ASP A 612 -8.21 18.59 -10.46
CA ASP A 612 -7.88 19.11 -9.12
C ASP A 612 -7.37 20.55 -9.17
N ILE A 613 -7.66 21.32 -8.11
CA ILE A 613 -7.14 22.67 -7.90
C ILE A 613 -6.83 22.83 -6.41
N VAL A 614 -5.61 23.25 -6.10
CA VAL A 614 -5.16 23.52 -4.73
C VAL A 614 -4.58 24.93 -4.64
N THR A 615 -5.09 25.74 -3.74
CA THR A 615 -4.52 27.05 -3.42
C THR A 615 -3.34 26.91 -2.48
N SER A 616 -2.35 27.79 -2.59
CA SER A 616 -1.15 27.69 -1.75
C SER A 616 -1.45 27.98 -0.28
N LEU A 617 -0.77 27.24 0.58
CA LEU A 617 -0.78 27.45 2.04
C LEU A 617 0.05 28.67 2.46
N HIS A 618 0.88 29.19 1.55
CA HIS A 618 1.91 30.19 1.87
C HIS A 618 1.72 31.53 1.18
N ASN A 619 1.03 31.55 0.03
CA ASN A 619 0.93 32.76 -0.79
C ASN A 619 -0.39 32.84 -1.56
N GLU A 620 -1.19 33.87 -1.30
CA GLU A 620 -2.48 34.10 -1.97
C GLU A 620 -2.41 34.22 -3.51
N ASN A 621 -1.23 34.51 -4.08
CA ASN A 621 -1.05 34.60 -5.53
C ASN A 621 -0.81 33.23 -6.20
N VAL A 622 -0.49 32.20 -5.41
CA VAL A 622 -0.09 30.89 -5.88
C VAL A 622 -1.23 29.88 -5.75
N ALA A 623 -1.46 29.13 -6.83
CA ALA A 623 -2.33 27.98 -6.85
C ALA A 623 -1.81 26.98 -7.89
N TYR A 624 -2.25 25.74 -7.78
CA TYR A 624 -1.89 24.64 -8.64
C TYR A 624 -3.15 24.05 -9.27
N ALA A 625 -3.06 23.58 -10.51
CA ALA A 625 -4.15 22.93 -11.21
C ALA A 625 -3.64 21.67 -11.91
N VAL A 626 -4.46 20.63 -11.87
CA VAL A 626 -4.24 19.36 -12.55
C VAL A 626 -5.31 19.22 -13.62
N PHE A 627 -4.89 18.93 -14.85
CA PHE A 627 -5.79 18.65 -15.97
C PHE A 627 -5.66 17.19 -16.38
N ASP A 628 -6.79 16.58 -16.68
CA ASP A 628 -6.88 15.22 -17.17
C ASP A 628 -7.53 15.18 -18.56
N ASN A 629 -6.81 14.60 -19.52
CA ASN A 629 -7.25 14.44 -20.90
C ASN A 629 -7.23 12.98 -21.37
N HIS A 630 -7.00 12.00 -20.47
CA HIS A 630 -6.92 10.58 -20.85
C HIS A 630 -8.21 10.09 -21.48
N LYS A 631 -9.35 10.63 -21.03
CA LYS A 631 -10.69 10.34 -21.59
C LYS A 631 -10.87 10.84 -23.03
N ARG A 632 -9.84 11.39 -23.67
CA ARG A 632 -9.77 11.71 -25.10
C ARG A 632 -8.57 11.07 -25.80
N GLY A 633 -7.88 10.12 -25.15
CA GLY A 633 -6.73 9.42 -25.70
C GLY A 633 -5.37 10.08 -25.45
N ASP A 634 -5.31 11.09 -24.57
CA ASP A 634 -4.08 11.80 -24.24
C ASP A 634 -3.70 11.56 -22.76
N TYR A 635 -2.73 10.67 -22.54
CA TYR A 635 -2.35 10.17 -21.21
C TYR A 635 -1.28 11.03 -20.51
N LYS A 636 -0.96 12.22 -21.05
CA LYS A 636 0.10 13.08 -20.51
C LYS A 636 -0.31 13.70 -19.18
N PRO A 637 0.62 13.82 -18.21
CA PRO A 637 0.37 14.57 -16.99
C PRO A 637 0.42 16.08 -17.25
N TYR A 638 -0.66 16.78 -16.90
CA TYR A 638 -0.77 18.23 -16.99
C TYR A 638 -0.90 18.85 -15.60
N VAL A 639 0.24 19.23 -15.02
CA VAL A 639 0.33 19.93 -13.74
C VAL A 639 0.79 21.36 -13.99
N TYR A 640 0.03 22.34 -13.50
CA TYR A 640 0.27 23.76 -13.74
C TYR A 640 0.29 24.55 -12.44
N LYS A 641 1.06 25.64 -12.45
CA LYS A 641 1.18 26.61 -11.35
C LYS A 641 0.83 28.01 -11.84
N THR A 642 0.01 28.73 -11.09
CA THR A 642 -0.13 30.19 -11.20
C THR A 642 0.68 30.88 -10.11
N THR A 643 1.14 32.10 -10.38
CA THR A 643 1.77 32.99 -9.38
C THR A 643 1.13 34.38 -9.38
N ASN A 644 -0.05 34.53 -10.02
CA ASN A 644 -0.77 35.79 -10.17
C ASN A 644 -2.30 35.60 -10.12
N LYS A 645 -2.76 34.78 -9.17
CA LYS A 645 -4.19 34.52 -8.89
C LYS A 645 -4.99 33.96 -10.06
N GLY A 646 -4.39 33.03 -10.80
CA GLY A 646 -5.02 32.31 -11.91
C GLY A 646 -5.06 33.09 -13.24
N LYS A 647 -4.50 34.31 -13.31
CA LYS A 647 -4.45 35.11 -14.55
C LYS A 647 -3.54 34.49 -15.62
N SER A 648 -2.57 33.68 -15.22
CA SER A 648 -1.74 32.90 -16.14
C SER A 648 -1.19 31.65 -15.47
N TRP A 649 -0.99 30.59 -16.25
CA TRP A 649 -0.59 29.27 -15.76
C TRP A 649 0.68 28.78 -16.46
N LYS A 650 1.64 28.28 -15.69
CA LYS A 650 2.90 27.70 -16.16
C LYS A 650 2.92 26.20 -15.90
N LYS A 651 3.24 25.40 -16.93
CA LYS A 651 3.42 23.96 -16.80
C LYS A 651 4.59 23.64 -15.85
N ILE A 652 4.36 22.71 -14.93
CA ILE A 652 5.35 22.17 -14.01
C ILE A 652 5.40 20.62 -14.04
N SER A 653 4.75 19.95 -15.01
CA SER A 653 4.88 18.49 -15.13
C SER A 653 6.32 18.03 -15.44
N ASN A 654 7.09 18.85 -16.18
CA ASN A 654 8.49 18.65 -16.54
C ASN A 654 8.89 17.20 -16.87
N ASP A 655 9.47 16.47 -15.92
CA ASP A 655 10.05 15.14 -16.06
C ASP A 655 9.18 14.00 -15.47
N LEU A 656 7.89 14.26 -15.20
CA LEU A 656 6.89 13.21 -14.99
C LEU A 656 6.75 12.33 -16.26
N PRO A 657 6.47 11.02 -16.14
CA PRO A 657 6.26 10.14 -17.28
C PRO A 657 5.15 10.63 -18.21
N GLU A 658 5.35 10.56 -19.54
CA GLU A 658 4.32 10.99 -20.50
C GLU A 658 3.10 10.07 -20.53
N TRP A 659 3.23 8.82 -20.08
CA TRP A 659 2.13 7.88 -19.94
C TRP A 659 1.81 7.73 -18.45
N GLY A 660 0.74 8.39 -18.01
CA GLY A 660 0.32 8.44 -16.62
C GLY A 660 -0.26 9.81 -16.28
N SER A 661 -1.56 10.00 -16.57
CA SER A 661 -2.28 11.23 -16.24
C SER A 661 -2.15 11.57 -14.75
N ALA A 662 -2.00 12.84 -14.44
CA ALA A 662 -1.99 13.31 -13.06
C ALA A 662 -3.44 13.46 -12.54
N HIS A 663 -3.66 13.12 -11.27
CA HIS A 663 -4.98 13.19 -10.64
C HIS A 663 -5.05 14.21 -9.52
N THR A 664 -3.97 14.44 -8.79
CA THR A 664 -3.98 15.29 -7.60
C THR A 664 -2.62 15.90 -7.32
N ILE A 665 -2.60 17.00 -6.56
CA ILE A 665 -1.39 17.69 -6.10
C ILE A 665 -1.55 18.17 -4.66
N ALA A 666 -0.47 18.10 -3.87
CA ALA A 666 -0.40 18.67 -2.53
C ALA A 666 0.85 19.53 -2.35
N GLU A 667 0.73 20.62 -1.60
CA GLU A 667 1.84 21.51 -1.19
C GLU A 667 2.15 21.28 0.29
N ASP A 668 3.43 21.08 0.64
CA ASP A 668 3.84 20.96 2.04
C ASP A 668 3.47 22.22 2.83
N HIS A 669 3.05 22.00 4.07
CA HIS A 669 2.59 23.05 4.97
C HIS A 669 3.72 23.87 5.62
N ILE A 670 4.99 23.49 5.40
CA ILE A 670 6.17 24.22 5.91
C ILE A 670 7.05 24.74 4.78
N ASP A 671 7.41 23.92 3.80
CA ASP A 671 8.26 24.29 2.67
C ASP A 671 7.42 24.44 1.37
N PRO A 672 7.21 25.67 0.86
CA PRO A 672 6.44 25.90 -0.37
C PRO A 672 7.05 25.30 -1.64
N ASN A 673 8.28 24.77 -1.60
CA ASN A 673 8.92 24.09 -2.72
C ASN A 673 8.75 22.57 -2.68
N LEU A 674 8.29 22.01 -1.57
CA LEU A 674 8.03 20.58 -1.45
C LEU A 674 6.60 20.29 -1.93
N LEU A 675 6.48 19.62 -3.07
CA LEU A 675 5.21 19.27 -3.71
C LEU A 675 5.10 17.75 -3.87
N PHE A 676 3.88 17.24 -3.81
CA PHE A 676 3.54 15.85 -4.10
C PHE A 676 2.50 15.78 -5.22
N VAL A 677 2.64 14.83 -6.14
CA VAL A 677 1.67 14.59 -7.21
C VAL A 677 1.30 13.12 -7.27
N GLY A 678 0.00 12.85 -7.32
CA GLY A 678 -0.55 11.53 -7.59
C GLY A 678 -0.85 11.39 -9.08
N THR A 679 -0.47 10.26 -9.67
CA THR A 679 -0.69 9.93 -11.09
C THR A 679 -1.36 8.58 -11.23
N GLU A 680 -1.73 8.21 -12.46
CA GLU A 680 -2.27 6.88 -12.79
C GLU A 680 -1.33 5.74 -12.35
N PHE A 681 -0.01 5.95 -12.38
CA PHE A 681 0.97 4.87 -12.14
C PHE A 681 1.93 5.16 -10.97
N GLY A 682 1.56 6.06 -10.06
CA GLY A 682 2.26 6.20 -8.79
C GLY A 682 2.29 7.61 -8.20
N LEU A 683 3.07 7.71 -7.11
CA LEU A 683 3.28 8.92 -6.31
C LEU A 683 4.63 9.56 -6.63
N PHE A 684 4.66 10.88 -6.79
CA PHE A 684 5.86 11.66 -7.10
C PHE A 684 6.06 12.79 -6.11
N VAL A 685 7.33 13.13 -5.85
CA VAL A 685 7.75 14.24 -5.00
C VAL A 685 8.67 15.20 -5.77
N SER A 686 8.51 16.49 -5.54
CA SER A 686 9.41 17.54 -5.99
C SER A 686 9.92 18.35 -4.79
N GLN A 687 11.23 18.56 -4.68
CA GLN A 687 11.85 19.39 -3.64
C GLN A 687 12.21 20.80 -4.15
N ASN A 688 11.73 21.18 -5.33
CA ASN A 688 12.12 22.41 -6.04
C ASN A 688 10.96 23.05 -6.80
N GLY A 689 9.75 22.98 -6.22
CA GLY A 689 8.56 23.67 -6.70
C GLY A 689 8.03 23.14 -8.03
N GLY A 690 8.27 21.86 -8.32
CA GLY A 690 7.84 21.17 -9.54
C GLY A 690 8.83 21.25 -10.69
N SER A 691 10.06 21.70 -10.48
CA SER A 691 11.08 21.74 -11.54
C SER A 691 11.56 20.33 -11.92
N ASN A 692 11.70 19.44 -10.93
CA ASN A 692 12.01 18.03 -11.10
C ASN A 692 11.15 17.15 -10.18
N TRP A 693 10.79 15.97 -10.66
CA TRP A 693 9.96 14.99 -9.97
C TRP A 693 10.70 13.66 -9.80
N SER A 694 10.62 13.11 -8.59
CA SER A 694 11.12 11.78 -8.25
C SER A 694 9.96 10.88 -7.85
N GLN A 695 9.85 9.70 -8.47
CA GLN A 695 8.84 8.72 -8.10
C GLN A 695 9.18 8.10 -6.75
N MET A 696 8.19 7.99 -5.87
CA MET A 696 8.31 7.28 -4.59
C MET A 696 8.31 5.77 -4.86
N LYS A 697 9.47 5.11 -4.67
CA LYS A 697 9.71 3.69 -5.02
C LYS A 697 10.07 2.81 -3.82
N GLY A 698 9.83 3.24 -2.58
CA GLY A 698 10.16 2.48 -1.37
C GLY A 698 9.52 1.09 -1.34
N ASN A 699 8.23 1.03 -1.06
CA ASN A 699 7.39 -0.18 -1.08
C ASN A 699 5.99 0.11 -1.66
N PHE A 700 5.91 1.16 -2.49
CA PHE A 700 4.66 1.63 -3.07
C PHE A 700 4.51 1.01 -4.47
N PRO A 701 3.40 0.29 -4.76
CA PRO A 701 3.22 -0.39 -6.02
C PRO A 701 2.95 0.60 -7.17
N THR A 702 3.09 0.14 -8.42
CA THR A 702 2.42 0.77 -9.57
C THR A 702 0.92 0.73 -9.28
N ILE A 703 0.30 1.90 -9.06
CA ILE A 703 -1.11 2.05 -8.70
C ILE A 703 -1.57 3.49 -8.94
N ALA A 704 -2.87 3.68 -9.25
CA ALA A 704 -3.47 5.00 -9.33
C ALA A 704 -3.57 5.67 -7.96
N VAL A 705 -2.96 6.85 -7.85
CA VAL A 705 -3.07 7.73 -6.69
C VAL A 705 -4.10 8.80 -7.01
N ARG A 706 -5.31 8.63 -6.48
CA ARG A 706 -6.46 9.51 -6.79
C ARG A 706 -6.51 10.75 -5.90
N ASP A 707 -5.94 10.68 -4.70
CA ASP A 707 -5.96 11.81 -3.75
C ASP A 707 -4.78 11.76 -2.79
N ILE A 708 -4.34 12.94 -2.37
CA ILE A 708 -3.25 13.13 -1.40
C ILE A 708 -3.68 14.21 -0.41
N GLU A 709 -3.57 13.90 0.88
CA GLU A 709 -3.85 14.85 1.95
C GLU A 709 -2.69 14.88 2.96
N ILE A 710 -2.51 16.02 3.63
CA ILE A 710 -1.45 16.22 4.61
C ILE A 710 -2.05 16.35 6.01
N GLN A 711 -1.67 15.44 6.90
CA GLN A 711 -1.87 15.63 8.34
C GLN A 711 -0.72 16.48 8.87
N ARG A 712 -1.02 17.75 9.18
CA ARG A 712 0.01 18.77 9.45
C ARG A 712 0.73 18.56 10.78
N ARG A 713 0.01 18.18 11.85
CA ARG A 713 0.59 17.98 13.18
C ARG A 713 1.66 16.88 13.16
N GLU A 714 1.41 15.80 12.44
CA GLU A 714 2.33 14.66 12.35
C GLU A 714 3.34 14.79 11.21
N SER A 715 3.14 15.73 10.27
CA SER A 715 3.81 15.73 8.96
C SER A 715 3.66 14.39 8.25
N ASP A 716 2.46 13.83 8.26
CA ASP A 716 2.14 12.59 7.55
C ASP A 716 1.52 12.91 6.19
N LEU A 717 1.92 12.15 5.16
CA LEU A 717 1.30 12.20 3.83
C LEU A 717 0.34 11.01 3.73
N VAL A 718 -0.96 11.31 3.67
CA VAL A 718 -2.01 10.29 3.52
C VAL A 718 -2.32 10.19 2.04
N VAL A 719 -2.30 8.97 1.50
CA VAL A 719 -2.35 8.68 0.07
C VAL A 719 -3.50 7.73 -0.20
N GLY A 720 -4.54 8.23 -0.86
CA GLY A 720 -5.70 7.44 -1.30
C GLY A 720 -5.41 6.80 -2.64
N THR A 721 -5.46 5.46 -2.68
CA THR A 721 -5.27 4.69 -3.92
C THR A 721 -6.59 4.12 -4.41
N PHE A 722 -6.68 3.91 -5.72
CA PHE A 722 -7.84 3.25 -6.32
C PHE A 722 -7.54 1.77 -6.52
N GLY A 723 -7.62 0.96 -5.45
CA GLY A 723 -7.50 -0.50 -5.51
C GLY A 723 -6.44 -1.12 -4.60
N ARG A 724 -5.75 -0.30 -3.78
CA ARG A 724 -4.81 -0.76 -2.74
C ARG A 724 -5.05 -0.07 -1.39
N GLY A 725 -6.26 0.45 -1.16
CA GLY A 725 -6.62 1.11 0.09
C GLY A 725 -5.87 2.42 0.32
N ILE A 726 -5.58 2.72 1.60
CA ILE A 726 -4.88 3.95 2.00
C ILE A 726 -3.45 3.63 2.45
N TYR A 727 -2.51 4.47 2.02
CA TYR A 727 -1.13 4.47 2.48
C TYR A 727 -0.83 5.73 3.30
N ILE A 728 0.04 5.60 4.30
CA ILE A 728 0.57 6.72 5.07
C ILE A 728 2.09 6.71 4.96
N LEU A 729 2.67 7.83 4.49
CA LEU A 729 4.08 8.12 4.68
C LEU A 729 4.23 8.80 6.05
N ASP A 730 4.50 8.00 7.08
CA ASP A 730 4.66 8.50 8.44
C ASP A 730 5.86 9.47 8.49
N ASP A 731 5.69 10.69 8.99
CA ASP A 731 6.68 11.77 9.10
C ASP A 731 7.52 11.99 7.81
N TYR A 732 6.96 12.66 6.81
CA TYR A 732 7.67 12.99 5.58
C TYR A 732 8.67 14.14 5.72
N SER A 733 8.86 14.72 6.91
CA SER A 733 9.74 15.88 7.12
C SER A 733 11.17 15.73 6.58
N PRO A 734 11.80 14.53 6.50
CA PRO A 734 13.09 14.37 5.82
C PRO A 734 13.09 14.87 4.36
N LEU A 735 11.96 14.78 3.65
CA LEU A 735 11.82 15.24 2.26
C LEU A 735 11.93 16.77 2.11
N ARG A 736 11.94 17.54 3.19
CA ARG A 736 12.28 18.97 3.16
C ARG A 736 13.79 19.21 2.99
N THR A 737 14.62 18.17 3.10
CA THR A 737 16.07 18.26 2.89
C THR A 737 16.42 17.97 1.44
N PRO A 738 16.95 18.95 0.67
CA PRO A 738 17.29 18.75 -0.74
C PRO A 738 18.32 17.62 -0.93
N ALA A 739 18.13 16.79 -1.96
CA ALA A 739 19.05 15.70 -2.32
C ALA A 739 20.51 16.17 -2.43
N SER A 740 20.75 17.35 -2.99
CA SER A 740 22.08 17.96 -3.14
C SER A 740 22.80 18.24 -1.82
N LYS A 741 22.06 18.38 -0.71
CA LYS A 741 22.65 18.53 0.64
C LYS A 741 23.09 17.17 1.19
N LEU A 742 22.29 16.12 0.97
CA LEU A 742 22.60 14.75 1.40
C LEU A 742 23.87 14.22 0.73
N ALA A 743 24.11 14.57 -0.54
CA ALA A 743 25.32 14.17 -1.27
C ALA A 743 26.62 14.77 -0.70
N LYS A 744 26.54 15.86 0.09
CA LYS A 744 27.70 16.59 0.63
C LYS A 744 28.05 16.24 2.07
N GLN A 745 27.15 15.62 2.82
CA GLN A 745 27.36 15.27 4.22
C GLN A 745 27.66 13.77 4.36
N GLU A 746 28.54 13.40 5.30
CA GLU A 746 28.79 11.98 5.61
C GLU A 746 27.51 11.31 6.13
N ALA A 747 26.79 12.03 6.99
CA ALA A 747 25.50 11.63 7.54
C ALA A 747 24.60 12.85 7.79
N THR A 748 23.29 12.61 7.86
CA THR A 748 22.29 13.60 8.24
C THR A 748 21.31 12.98 9.22
N LEU A 749 21.22 13.52 10.45
CA LEU A 749 20.14 13.22 11.39
C LEU A 749 19.02 14.26 11.17
N PHE A 750 17.83 13.78 10.83
CA PHE A 750 16.67 14.65 10.55
C PHE A 750 16.03 15.16 11.85
N PRO A 751 15.16 16.17 11.79
CA PRO A 751 14.33 16.56 12.93
C PRO A 751 13.59 15.36 13.51
N VAL A 752 13.40 15.37 14.83
CA VAL A 752 12.75 14.28 15.57
C VAL A 752 11.43 14.81 16.12
N LYS A 753 10.34 14.07 15.89
CA LYS A 753 9.04 14.44 16.42
C LYS A 753 8.90 14.06 17.88
N ASP A 754 8.10 14.84 18.60
CA ASP A 754 7.64 14.45 19.93
C ASP A 754 6.87 13.14 19.87
N SER A 755 6.99 12.33 20.92
CA SER A 755 6.45 10.97 20.93
C SER A 755 5.58 10.71 22.15
N TRP A 756 4.48 9.99 21.94
CA TRP A 756 3.60 9.57 23.02
C TRP A 756 4.23 8.43 23.82
N LEU A 757 4.25 8.58 25.15
CA LEU A 757 4.67 7.60 26.12
C LEU A 757 3.43 6.89 26.68
N TYR A 758 3.25 5.62 26.33
CA TYR A 758 2.13 4.79 26.78
C TYR A 758 2.58 3.33 26.96
N LEU A 759 1.65 2.41 27.16
CA LEU A 759 1.91 0.97 27.08
C LEU A 759 0.99 0.41 26.01
N GLU A 760 1.55 -0.37 25.08
CA GLU A 760 0.71 -0.99 24.06
C GLU A 760 -0.15 -2.10 24.65
N GLY A 761 -1.44 -2.07 24.32
CA GLY A 761 -2.41 -3.07 24.75
C GLY A 761 -2.27 -4.39 23.98
N TYR A 762 -2.79 -5.45 24.60
CA TYR A 762 -2.68 -6.82 24.11
C TYR A 762 -4.06 -7.51 24.18
N GLN A 763 -4.85 -7.36 23.13
CA GLN A 763 -6.24 -7.80 23.07
C GLN A 763 -6.38 -9.28 22.65
N TYR A 764 -5.59 -9.74 21.68
CA TYR A 764 -5.81 -11.03 21.00
C TYR A 764 -4.85 -12.15 21.41
N GLY A 765 -3.99 -11.96 22.40
CA GLY A 765 -3.10 -13.04 22.82
C GLY A 765 -2.07 -13.40 21.75
N GLY A 766 -1.04 -12.59 21.58
CA GLY A 766 0.19 -12.86 20.82
C GLY A 766 0.69 -11.56 20.22
N GLU A 767 1.82 -11.59 19.52
CA GLU A 767 2.16 -10.46 18.66
C GLU A 767 1.18 -10.34 17.48
N ARG A 768 1.04 -9.13 16.92
CA ARG A 768 0.31 -8.83 15.67
C ARG A 768 -1.08 -9.46 15.55
N LYS A 769 -1.25 -10.63 14.94
CA LYS A 769 -2.57 -11.28 14.75
C LYS A 769 -3.07 -12.05 15.97
N GLY A 770 -2.22 -12.24 16.99
CA GLY A 770 -2.54 -13.04 18.16
C GLY A 770 -2.91 -14.48 17.78
N SER A 771 -3.93 -15.02 18.42
CA SER A 771 -4.42 -16.39 18.17
C SER A 771 -5.55 -16.50 17.14
N ASN A 772 -5.73 -15.50 16.26
CA ASN A 772 -6.82 -15.48 15.27
C ASN A 772 -6.50 -16.22 13.95
N GLY A 773 -5.27 -16.68 13.76
CA GLY A 773 -4.82 -17.34 12.52
C GLY A 773 -4.49 -16.38 11.38
N ASP A 774 -3.93 -16.91 10.29
CA ASP A 774 -3.34 -16.10 9.21
C ASP A 774 -4.36 -15.39 8.32
N ALA A 775 -5.60 -15.89 8.25
CA ALA A 775 -6.68 -15.24 7.52
C ALA A 775 -7.17 -13.95 8.21
N PHE A 776 -6.84 -13.73 9.49
CA PHE A 776 -7.20 -12.49 10.17
C PHE A 776 -6.43 -11.31 9.58
N TYR A 777 -7.15 -10.26 9.21
CA TYR A 777 -6.55 -9.03 8.68
C TYR A 777 -6.15 -8.07 9.80
N SER A 778 -4.91 -7.60 9.72
CA SER A 778 -4.37 -6.53 10.55
C SER A 778 -3.32 -5.78 9.73
N ALA A 779 -3.42 -4.46 9.73
CA ALA A 779 -2.42 -3.56 9.19
C ALA A 779 -1.53 -3.03 10.32
N ASP A 780 -0.25 -2.83 10.03
CA ASP A 780 0.72 -2.47 11.06
C ASP A 780 0.49 -1.03 11.59
N ASN A 781 0.80 -0.80 12.86
CA ASN A 781 1.01 0.54 13.40
C ASN A 781 2.36 1.11 12.92
N PRO A 782 2.58 2.44 12.96
CA PRO A 782 3.93 2.96 12.86
C PRO A 782 4.77 2.43 14.03
N ALA A 783 6.10 2.43 13.90
CA ALA A 783 6.98 1.93 14.95
C ALA A 783 6.66 2.59 16.31
N TYR A 784 6.63 1.78 17.37
CA TYR A 784 6.33 2.23 18.72
C TYR A 784 7.52 2.97 19.35
N GLY A 785 7.24 4.12 19.98
CA GLY A 785 8.22 4.96 20.66
C GLY A 785 8.79 6.11 19.83
N ALA A 786 9.96 6.62 20.26
CA ALA A 786 10.61 7.76 19.63
C ALA A 786 11.35 7.33 18.36
N VAL A 787 10.82 7.74 17.20
CA VAL A 787 11.36 7.36 15.89
C VAL A 787 12.40 8.38 15.42
N PHE A 788 13.58 7.87 15.08
CA PHE A 788 14.69 8.67 14.58
C PHE A 788 14.97 8.33 13.12
N SER A 789 14.89 9.34 12.26
CA SER A 789 15.23 9.22 10.84
C SER A 789 16.65 9.76 10.59
N TYR A 790 17.47 9.04 9.82
CA TYR A 790 18.79 9.50 9.41
C TYR A 790 19.18 8.99 8.01
N TYR A 791 20.15 9.65 7.38
CA TYR A 791 20.72 9.29 6.09
C TYR A 791 22.23 9.09 6.20
N LEU A 792 22.75 8.02 5.62
CA LEU A 792 24.18 7.74 5.49
C LEU A 792 24.57 7.75 4.02
N LYS A 793 25.50 8.63 3.62
CA LYS A 793 25.88 8.79 2.21
C LYS A 793 26.51 7.53 1.61
N ASP A 794 27.49 6.96 2.31
CA ASP A 794 28.30 5.84 1.82
C ASP A 794 28.08 4.55 2.63
N GLY A 795 27.52 4.67 3.83
CA GLY A 795 27.47 3.58 4.82
C GLY A 795 28.85 3.23 5.37
N TYR A 796 28.90 2.26 6.28
CA TYR A 796 30.15 1.79 6.91
C TYR A 796 30.32 0.30 6.68
N GLN A 797 31.42 -0.05 6.02
CA GLN A 797 31.78 -1.42 5.65
C GLN A 797 32.96 -1.91 6.49
N THR A 798 33.03 -3.22 6.73
CA THR A 798 34.25 -3.86 7.23
C THR A 798 35.36 -3.79 6.17
N LEU A 799 36.62 -3.93 6.60
CA LEU A 799 37.78 -4.06 5.71
C LEU A 799 37.58 -5.18 4.68
N GLN A 800 37.02 -6.31 5.12
CA GLN A 800 36.69 -7.44 4.25
C GLN A 800 35.64 -7.06 3.20
N GLN A 801 34.57 -6.37 3.60
CA GLN A 801 33.52 -5.91 2.68
C GLN A 801 34.05 -4.90 1.67
N ALA A 802 34.86 -3.93 2.12
CA ALA A 802 35.48 -2.93 1.24
C ALA A 802 36.43 -3.57 0.23
N ARG A 803 37.18 -4.60 0.64
CA ARG A 803 38.00 -5.40 -0.27
C ARG A 803 37.14 -6.19 -1.26
N ARG A 804 36.14 -6.95 -0.80
CA ARG A 804 35.23 -7.72 -1.68
C ARG A 804 34.49 -6.82 -2.66
N ALA A 805 34.16 -5.58 -2.28
CA ALA A 805 33.55 -4.61 -3.19
C ALA A 805 34.49 -4.25 -4.35
N LYS A 806 35.79 -4.03 -4.09
CA LYS A 806 36.80 -3.81 -5.13
C LYS A 806 37.02 -5.05 -5.99
N GLU A 807 37.07 -6.22 -5.38
CA GLU A 807 37.21 -7.50 -6.09
C GLU A 807 36.03 -7.77 -7.02
N LYS A 808 34.79 -7.47 -6.60
CA LYS A 808 33.60 -7.59 -7.47
C LYS A 808 33.69 -6.73 -8.73
N GLU A 809 34.24 -5.52 -8.66
CA GLU A 809 34.44 -4.67 -9.84
C GLU A 809 35.49 -5.26 -10.79
N ILE A 810 36.54 -5.90 -10.24
CA ILE A 810 37.56 -6.61 -11.03
C ILE A 810 36.95 -7.87 -11.69
N GLU A 811 36.24 -8.69 -10.92
CA GLU A 811 35.53 -9.90 -11.38
C GLU A 811 34.55 -9.54 -12.51
N LYS A 812 33.79 -8.44 -12.36
CA LYS A 812 32.86 -7.94 -13.37
C LYS A 812 33.55 -7.47 -14.66
N ALA A 813 34.77 -6.95 -14.55
CA ALA A 813 35.62 -6.60 -15.69
C ALA A 813 36.35 -7.81 -16.29
N GLY A 814 36.13 -9.02 -15.77
CA GLY A 814 36.79 -10.25 -16.21
C GLY A 814 38.26 -10.36 -15.80
N GLY A 815 38.71 -9.56 -14.83
CA GLY A 815 40.09 -9.56 -14.33
C GLY A 815 40.30 -10.53 -13.17
N ASP A 816 41.58 -10.85 -12.91
CA ASP A 816 41.98 -11.65 -11.76
C ASP A 816 41.96 -10.83 -10.46
N THR A 817 41.32 -11.35 -9.42
CA THR A 817 41.34 -10.71 -8.09
C THR A 817 42.67 -10.97 -7.39
N PRO A 818 43.41 -9.93 -6.95
CA PRO A 818 44.69 -10.11 -6.28
C PRO A 818 44.52 -10.80 -4.92
N TYR A 819 45.39 -11.77 -4.61
CA TYR A 819 45.37 -12.45 -3.32
C TYR A 819 45.83 -11.49 -2.20
N PRO A 820 45.04 -11.26 -1.13
CA PRO A 820 45.42 -10.32 -0.06
C PRO A 820 46.60 -10.85 0.75
N SER A 821 47.46 -9.96 1.24
CA SER A 821 48.55 -10.37 2.14
C SER A 821 48.00 -10.96 3.45
N TRP A 822 48.76 -11.89 4.07
CA TRP A 822 48.42 -12.41 5.39
C TRP A 822 48.26 -11.32 6.47
N SER A 823 48.99 -10.22 6.34
CA SER A 823 48.84 -9.06 7.23
C SER A 823 47.52 -8.33 7.04
N THR A 824 46.97 -8.31 5.82
CA THR A 824 45.66 -7.74 5.52
C THR A 824 44.54 -8.64 6.04
N LEU A 825 44.60 -9.95 5.74
CA LEU A 825 43.60 -10.91 6.24
C LEU A 825 43.53 -10.93 7.76
N ARG A 826 44.69 -10.92 8.46
CA ARG A 826 44.70 -10.83 9.94
C ARG A 826 44.12 -9.52 10.49
N LYS A 827 44.19 -8.42 9.73
CA LYS A 827 43.52 -7.16 10.11
C LYS A 827 42.01 -7.27 9.91
N GLU A 828 41.56 -7.92 8.83
CA GLU A 828 40.14 -8.22 8.60
C GLU A 828 39.58 -9.14 9.70
N ASP A 829 40.26 -10.24 10.02
CA ASP A 829 39.83 -11.22 11.03
C ASP A 829 39.73 -10.64 12.45
N ARG A 830 40.49 -9.57 12.73
CA ARG A 830 40.58 -8.93 14.05
C ARG A 830 39.86 -7.59 14.11
N GLU A 831 39.19 -7.18 13.03
CA GLU A 831 38.47 -5.92 12.99
C GLU A 831 37.23 -5.97 13.90
N GLU A 832 37.06 -4.94 14.72
CA GLU A 832 35.75 -4.65 15.32
C GLU A 832 34.87 -4.04 14.23
N ALA A 833 33.85 -4.78 13.80
CA ALA A 833 32.94 -4.34 12.74
C ALA A 833 32.36 -2.95 13.04
N PRO A 834 32.29 -2.06 12.03
CA PRO A 834 31.74 -0.73 12.25
C PRO A 834 30.27 -0.83 12.65
N SER A 835 29.87 -0.02 13.63
CA SER A 835 28.48 0.07 14.08
C SER A 835 28.03 1.52 14.14
N VAL A 836 26.74 1.73 13.95
CA VAL A 836 26.07 3.03 14.09
C VAL A 836 25.05 2.88 15.22
N PHE A 837 24.92 3.92 16.03
CA PHE A 837 23.93 3.95 17.09
C PHE A 837 23.51 5.39 17.39
N LEU A 838 22.33 5.53 17.98
CA LEU A 838 21.81 6.81 18.47
C LEU A 838 21.98 6.87 19.98
N GLU A 839 22.71 7.87 20.45
CA GLU A 839 22.86 8.15 21.88
C GLU A 839 21.77 9.11 22.31
N VAL A 840 20.86 8.64 23.17
CA VAL A 840 19.77 9.41 23.75
C VAL A 840 20.16 9.88 25.15
N LYS A 841 19.96 11.17 25.41
CA LYS A 841 20.22 11.80 26.71
C LYS A 841 18.99 12.52 27.23
N ASP A 842 18.84 12.55 28.55
CA ASP A 842 17.82 13.37 29.21
C ASP A 842 18.19 14.86 29.24
N ALA A 843 17.33 15.67 29.85
CA ALA A 843 17.51 17.10 30.04
C ALA A 843 18.74 17.46 30.93
N GLN A 844 19.24 16.51 31.74
CA GLN A 844 20.44 16.69 32.56
C GLN A 844 21.72 16.35 31.78
N GLY A 845 21.60 15.78 30.59
CA GLY A 845 22.73 15.39 29.74
C GLY A 845 23.25 13.97 30.01
N GLU A 846 22.57 13.21 30.86
CA GLU A 846 22.91 11.82 31.19
C GLU A 846 22.46 10.89 30.07
N VAL A 847 23.27 9.88 29.76
CA VAL A 847 22.95 8.90 28.71
C VAL A 847 21.90 7.93 29.22
N VAL A 848 20.71 8.01 28.63
CA VAL A 848 19.56 7.16 28.98
C VAL A 848 19.56 5.86 28.18
N GLN A 849 19.89 5.93 26.88
CA GLN A 849 19.88 4.77 26.00
C GLN A 849 20.87 4.92 24.84
N ARG A 850 21.40 3.79 24.35
CA ARG A 850 22.07 3.71 23.04
C ARG A 850 21.30 2.75 22.16
N VAL A 851 20.64 3.29 21.13
CA VAL A 851 19.81 2.53 20.21
C VAL A 851 20.66 2.08 19.03
N GLU A 852 20.80 0.77 18.85
CA GLU A 852 21.50 0.20 17.69
C GLU A 852 20.81 0.65 16.40
N ALA A 853 21.61 1.01 15.39
CA ALA A 853 21.13 1.56 14.14
C ALA A 853 21.86 0.95 12.94
N ALA A 854 21.18 0.84 11.80
CA ALA A 854 21.76 0.34 10.57
C ALA A 854 22.96 1.19 10.10
N SER A 855 24.03 0.52 9.70
CA SER A 855 25.25 1.15 9.18
C SER A 855 25.32 1.21 7.65
N GLY A 856 24.31 0.69 6.95
CA GLY A 856 24.28 0.64 5.48
C GLY A 856 24.12 2.03 4.84
N LYS A 857 24.41 2.13 3.54
CA LYS A 857 24.14 3.33 2.75
C LYS A 857 22.63 3.60 2.63
N GLY A 858 22.22 4.87 2.67
CA GLY A 858 20.85 5.31 2.38
C GLY A 858 20.10 5.88 3.57
N PHE A 859 18.78 6.00 3.42
CA PHE A 859 17.86 6.45 4.45
C PHE A 859 17.49 5.31 5.41
N HIS A 860 17.42 5.61 6.69
CA HIS A 860 17.11 4.67 7.76
C HIS A 860 16.17 5.28 8.79
N ARG A 861 15.39 4.41 9.45
CA ARG A 861 14.59 4.73 10.62
C ARG A 861 14.80 3.69 11.70
N VAL A 862 14.85 4.13 12.95
CA VAL A 862 14.87 3.26 14.12
C VAL A 862 14.09 3.90 15.25
N ALA A 863 13.40 3.09 16.04
CA ALA A 863 12.63 3.56 17.19
C ALA A 863 13.33 3.20 18.50
N TRP A 864 13.39 4.16 19.43
CA TRP A 864 13.59 3.87 20.84
C TRP A 864 12.23 3.59 21.47
N ASP A 865 12.06 2.38 22.01
CA ASP A 865 10.84 1.97 22.72
C ASP A 865 10.63 2.67 24.08
N MET A 866 11.44 3.71 24.37
CA MET A 866 11.37 4.55 25.56
C MET A 866 11.68 3.80 26.87
N HIS A 867 12.36 2.66 26.80
CA HIS A 867 12.84 1.96 27.99
C HIS A 867 14.34 2.19 28.22
N TYR A 868 14.73 2.20 29.49
CA TYR A 868 16.13 2.08 29.89
C TYR A 868 16.71 0.72 29.46
N PRO A 869 18.05 0.59 29.35
CA PRO A 869 18.70 -0.68 29.08
C PRO A 869 18.31 -1.77 30.07
N SER A 870 18.31 -3.01 29.59
CA SER A 870 18.13 -4.19 30.44
C SER A 870 19.17 -4.23 31.56
N SER A 871 18.73 -4.60 32.76
CA SER A 871 19.64 -4.93 33.87
C SER A 871 20.02 -6.42 33.91
N ALA A 872 19.54 -7.23 32.96
CA ALA A 872 19.91 -8.64 32.86
C ALA A 872 21.40 -8.82 32.50
N PRO A 873 22.02 -9.95 32.89
CA PRO A 873 23.39 -10.26 32.50
C PRO A 873 23.57 -10.27 30.98
N VAL A 874 24.69 -9.73 30.51
CA VAL A 874 25.04 -9.74 29.08
C VAL A 874 25.20 -11.18 28.61
N SER A 875 24.45 -11.55 27.57
CA SER A 875 24.58 -12.84 26.90
C SER A 875 25.29 -12.65 25.57
N LEU A 876 26.37 -13.42 25.35
CA LEU A 876 27.03 -13.49 24.05
C LEU A 876 26.33 -14.48 23.10
N SER A 877 25.53 -15.41 23.65
CA SER A 877 24.70 -16.29 22.83
C SER A 877 23.48 -15.53 22.34
N LYS A 878 23.37 -15.40 21.02
CA LYS A 878 22.11 -15.06 20.36
C LYS A 878 21.28 -16.35 20.27
N PRO A 879 20.01 -16.35 20.68
CA PRO A 879 19.16 -17.52 20.44
C PRO A 879 19.12 -17.80 18.94
N SER A 880 19.43 -19.04 18.56
CA SER A 880 19.32 -19.51 17.17
C SER A 880 17.97 -20.19 16.97
N GLY A 881 17.32 -19.92 15.84
CA GLY A 881 15.99 -20.45 15.53
C GLY A 881 14.85 -19.60 16.11
N TYR A 882 13.71 -20.24 16.37
CA TYR A 882 12.50 -19.60 16.87
C TYR A 882 12.70 -19.14 18.33
N VAL A 883 12.53 -17.83 18.56
CA VAL A 883 12.43 -17.26 19.90
C VAL A 883 10.94 -17.19 20.22
N PRO A 884 10.46 -17.90 21.25
CA PRO A 884 9.05 -17.82 21.61
C PRO A 884 8.63 -16.39 21.94
N PRO A 885 7.39 -15.95 21.62
CA PRO A 885 6.89 -14.61 21.91
C PRO A 885 6.94 -14.22 23.39
N TRP A 886 7.02 -15.19 24.31
CA TRP A 886 7.19 -14.94 25.75
C TRP A 886 8.65 -14.85 26.20
N ALA A 887 9.61 -15.08 25.29
CA ALA A 887 11.05 -15.01 25.56
C ALA A 887 11.66 -13.67 25.10
N ILE A 888 10.90 -12.59 25.19
CA ILE A 888 11.34 -11.23 24.86
C ILE A 888 12.51 -10.86 25.80
N PRO A 889 13.61 -10.29 25.28
CA PRO A 889 14.69 -9.81 26.12
C PRO A 889 14.15 -8.85 27.20
N PRO A 890 14.58 -9.01 28.46
CA PRO A 890 14.14 -8.11 29.53
C PRO A 890 14.46 -6.66 29.17
N LYS A 891 13.49 -5.76 29.30
CA LYS A 891 13.68 -4.31 29.13
C LYS A 891 13.87 -3.66 30.49
N GLY A 892 14.60 -2.55 30.56
CA GLY A 892 14.66 -1.74 31.77
C GLY A 892 13.35 -0.98 32.03
N PRO A 893 13.27 -0.15 33.07
CA PRO A 893 12.09 0.67 33.35
C PRO A 893 11.74 1.63 32.21
N ILE A 894 10.52 2.16 32.23
CA ILE A 894 10.06 3.17 31.26
C ILE A 894 10.72 4.53 31.57
N ALA A 895 11.10 5.27 30.53
CA ALA A 895 11.62 6.64 30.65
C ALA A 895 10.57 7.62 31.21
N LEU A 896 11.03 8.78 31.69
CA LEU A 896 10.14 9.84 32.17
C LEU A 896 9.60 10.65 30.98
N PRO A 897 8.38 11.21 31.08
CA PRO A 897 8.00 12.28 30.17
C PRO A 897 8.92 13.50 30.38
N GLY A 898 9.23 14.23 29.32
CA GLY A 898 10.13 15.37 29.36
C GLY A 898 10.99 15.51 28.10
N ASP A 899 11.95 16.42 28.16
CA ASP A 899 12.83 16.74 27.04
C ASP A 899 14.04 15.81 26.99
N TYR A 900 14.39 15.41 25.77
CA TYR A 900 15.51 14.54 25.47
C TYR A 900 16.32 15.10 24.30
N THR A 901 17.58 14.67 24.20
CA THR A 901 18.41 14.89 23.01
C THR A 901 18.87 13.56 22.44
N VAL A 902 19.05 13.52 21.11
CA VAL A 902 19.59 12.35 20.41
C VAL A 902 20.72 12.77 19.48
N THR A 903 21.80 11.97 19.47
CA THR A 903 22.97 12.20 18.59
C THR A 903 23.30 10.93 17.83
N LEU A 904 23.48 11.02 16.50
CA LEU A 904 23.94 9.90 15.69
C LEU A 904 25.45 9.72 15.87
N LYS A 905 25.88 8.50 16.19
CA LYS A 905 27.30 8.17 16.40
C LYS A 905 27.68 6.92 15.62
N LYS A 906 28.95 6.85 15.24
CA LYS A 906 29.57 5.61 14.76
C LYS A 906 30.64 5.13 15.72
N ARG A 907 30.85 3.82 15.72
CA ARG A 907 32.06 3.18 16.23
C ARG A 907 32.78 2.53 15.05
N GLN A 908 34.05 2.86 14.85
CA GLN A 908 34.89 2.28 13.82
C GLN A 908 36.33 2.21 14.33
N PHE A 909 37.00 1.07 14.18
CA PHE A 909 38.35 0.83 14.71
C PHE A 909 38.48 1.14 16.21
N GLY A 910 37.49 0.74 17.03
CA GLY A 910 37.46 1.01 18.47
C GLY A 910 37.19 2.46 18.88
N LYS A 911 37.05 3.39 17.93
CA LYS A 911 36.81 4.81 18.22
C LYS A 911 35.36 5.19 17.97
N VAL A 912 34.76 5.85 18.95
CA VAL A 912 33.41 6.45 18.84
C VAL A 912 33.53 7.90 18.40
N SER A 913 32.76 8.30 17.39
CA SER A 913 32.69 9.68 16.90
C SER A 913 31.25 10.08 16.57
N ALA A 914 30.93 11.37 16.72
CA ALA A 914 29.62 11.90 16.35
C ALA A 914 29.52 12.07 14.83
N LEU A 915 28.37 11.71 14.28
CA LEU A 915 28.00 11.87 12.87
C LEU A 915 27.00 13.01 12.65
N SER A 916 26.40 13.50 13.72
CA SER A 916 25.47 14.61 13.69
C SER A 916 25.61 15.49 14.92
N GLU A 917 25.10 16.71 14.84
CA GLU A 917 24.75 17.49 16.01
C GLU A 917 23.57 16.86 16.78
N PRO A 918 23.41 17.13 18.08
CA PRO A 918 22.26 16.69 18.84
C PRO A 918 20.93 17.27 18.30
N LYS A 919 19.86 16.47 18.36
CA LYS A 919 18.48 16.89 18.07
C LYS A 919 17.61 16.73 19.31
N THR A 920 16.78 17.72 19.59
CA THR A 920 15.84 17.72 20.72
C THR A 920 14.49 17.11 20.34
N PHE A 921 13.85 16.43 21.28
CA PHE A 921 12.47 15.94 21.18
C PHE A 921 11.88 15.74 22.59
N ALA A 922 10.55 15.72 22.71
CA ALA A 922 9.88 15.46 23.99
C ALA A 922 9.12 14.13 24.01
N LEU A 923 9.14 13.46 25.16
CA LEU A 923 8.24 12.35 25.48
C LEU A 923 7.00 12.90 26.21
N LYS A 924 5.82 12.71 25.62
CA LYS A 924 4.53 13.18 26.13
C LYS A 924 3.74 12.02 26.72
N LEU A 925 3.40 12.08 28.00
CA LEU A 925 2.58 11.04 28.63
C LEU A 925 1.18 11.01 27.98
N LEU A 926 0.75 9.84 27.50
CA LEU A 926 -0.65 9.62 27.16
C LEU A 926 -1.42 9.30 28.44
N ASN A 927 -1.94 10.33 29.10
CA ASN A 927 -2.62 10.18 30.39
C ASN A 927 -4.11 9.84 30.19
N ASN A 928 -4.42 8.56 30.04
CA ASN A 928 -5.77 8.05 29.82
C ASN A 928 -6.36 7.30 31.03
N SER A 929 -5.68 7.29 32.18
CA SER A 929 -6.11 6.54 33.36
C SER A 929 -5.77 7.25 34.67
N PRO A 930 -6.70 7.31 35.65
CA PRO A 930 -6.44 7.91 36.97
C PRO A 930 -5.44 7.11 37.81
N GLU A 931 -5.11 5.87 37.39
CA GLU A 931 -4.15 5.02 38.09
C GLU A 931 -2.69 5.36 37.78
N ILE A 932 -2.43 6.16 36.75
CA ILE A 932 -1.09 6.61 36.41
C ILE A 932 -0.62 7.59 37.48
N THR A 933 0.48 7.27 38.17
CA THR A 933 0.98 8.10 39.27
C THR A 933 1.55 9.43 38.78
N SER A 934 1.28 10.50 39.51
CA SER A 934 1.91 11.80 39.30
C SER A 934 3.37 11.84 39.79
N ASP A 935 3.74 11.01 40.78
CA ASP A 935 5.13 10.87 41.26
C ASP A 935 5.92 9.87 40.40
N ARG A 936 6.16 10.27 39.14
CA ARG A 936 6.89 9.46 38.15
C ARG A 936 8.37 9.29 38.52
N GLY A 937 8.96 10.32 39.13
CA GLY A 937 10.35 10.29 39.60
C GLY A 937 10.55 9.29 40.73
N GLY A 938 9.66 9.29 41.73
CA GLY A 938 9.67 8.31 42.81
C GLY A 938 9.44 6.88 42.32
N LEU A 939 8.51 6.68 41.38
CA LEU A 939 8.30 5.38 40.72
C LEU A 939 9.58 4.88 40.03
N LEU A 940 10.21 5.71 39.20
CA LEU A 940 11.43 5.35 38.49
C LEU A 940 12.57 5.00 39.46
N ALA A 941 12.72 5.75 40.55
CA ALA A 941 13.75 5.47 41.56
C ALA A 941 13.60 4.06 42.16
N VAL A 942 12.37 3.64 42.49
CA VAL A 942 12.10 2.29 43.00
C VAL A 942 12.31 1.22 41.92
N GLN A 943 11.90 1.49 40.67
CA GLN A 943 12.13 0.58 39.55
C GLN A 943 13.63 0.38 39.27
N GLN A 944 14.42 1.45 39.30
CA GLN A 944 15.88 1.37 39.16
C GLN A 944 16.54 0.64 40.33
N ARG A 945 16.06 0.82 41.57
CA ARG A 945 16.49 0.04 42.75
C ARG A 945 16.26 -1.45 42.53
N ALA A 946 15.06 -1.85 42.10
CA ALA A 946 14.75 -3.25 41.79
C ALA A 946 15.57 -3.80 40.60
N ALA A 947 15.77 -3.00 39.55
CA ALA A 947 16.60 -3.37 38.40
C ALA A 947 18.07 -3.61 38.79
N ASN A 948 18.64 -2.74 39.65
CA ASN A 948 19.99 -2.90 40.19
C ASN A 948 20.13 -4.16 41.05
N LEU A 949 19.12 -4.48 41.87
CA LEU A 949 19.10 -5.73 42.62
C LEU A 949 19.01 -6.93 41.67
N TYR A 950 18.12 -6.89 40.67
CA TYR A 950 17.99 -7.95 39.66
C TYR A 950 19.29 -8.21 38.91
N ARG A 951 20.02 -7.15 38.51
CA ARG A 951 21.37 -7.27 37.93
C ARG A 951 22.32 -8.02 38.85
N SER A 952 22.35 -7.63 40.12
CA SER A 952 23.29 -8.16 41.11
C SER A 952 22.98 -9.63 41.44
N VAL A 953 21.70 -9.96 41.65
CA VAL A 953 21.23 -11.32 41.91
C VAL A 953 21.45 -12.23 40.71
N SER A 954 21.08 -11.79 39.50
CA SER A 954 21.30 -12.56 38.28
C SER A 954 22.80 -12.77 38.00
N GLY A 955 23.62 -11.76 38.27
CA GLY A 955 25.08 -11.87 38.22
C GLY A 955 25.64 -12.88 39.24
N ALA A 956 25.08 -12.91 40.45
CA ALA A 956 25.45 -13.90 41.46
C ALA A 956 25.08 -15.32 41.04
N SER A 957 23.90 -15.55 40.43
CA SER A 957 23.55 -16.87 39.89
C SER A 957 24.49 -17.30 38.77
N LYS A 958 24.95 -16.38 37.91
CA LYS A 958 25.97 -16.68 36.88
C LYS A 958 27.33 -17.01 37.49
N ALA A 959 27.80 -16.21 38.46
CA ALA A 959 29.05 -16.47 39.18
C ALA A 959 28.99 -17.81 39.93
N GLN A 960 27.86 -18.14 40.55
CA GLN A 960 27.66 -19.41 41.22
C GLN A 960 27.68 -20.59 40.23
N SER A 961 27.07 -20.44 39.05
CA SER A 961 27.19 -21.45 37.99
C SER A 961 28.64 -21.62 37.50
N GLU A 962 29.43 -20.56 37.43
CA GLU A 962 30.86 -20.62 37.10
C GLU A 962 31.64 -21.39 38.18
N LEU A 963 31.44 -21.06 39.46
CA LEU A 963 32.08 -21.77 40.58
C LEU A 963 31.75 -23.25 40.58
N ARG A 964 30.48 -23.60 40.32
CA ARG A 964 30.05 -25.01 40.23
C ARG A 964 30.80 -25.76 39.12
N THR A 965 30.97 -25.12 37.96
CA THR A 965 31.74 -25.69 36.85
C THR A 965 33.22 -25.85 37.24
N ARG A 966 33.82 -24.84 37.87
CA ARG A 966 35.22 -24.90 38.32
C ARG A 966 35.44 -25.99 39.37
N ILE A 967 34.58 -26.09 40.38
CA ILE A 967 34.59 -27.16 41.38
C ILE A 967 34.49 -28.54 40.74
N ALA A 968 33.62 -28.72 39.74
CA ALA A 968 33.51 -30.00 39.02
C ALA A 968 34.81 -30.38 38.30
N HIS A 969 35.48 -29.40 37.67
CA HIS A 969 36.80 -29.62 37.07
C HIS A 969 37.87 -29.94 38.13
N LEU A 970 37.85 -29.29 39.30
CA LEU A 970 38.80 -29.60 40.37
C LEU A 970 38.60 -31.00 40.95
N LYS A 971 37.36 -31.46 41.11
CA LYS A 971 37.09 -32.87 41.51
C LYS A 971 37.75 -33.83 40.53
N ALA A 972 37.49 -33.64 39.24
CA ALA A 972 38.08 -34.48 38.20
C ALA A 972 39.61 -34.37 38.15
N ALA A 973 40.19 -33.17 38.37
CA ALA A 973 41.63 -32.96 38.40
C ALA A 973 42.29 -33.65 39.60
N ILE A 974 41.67 -33.60 40.79
CA ILE A 974 42.14 -34.32 41.98
C ILE A 974 42.18 -35.83 41.73
N ASP A 975 41.12 -36.40 41.15
CA ASP A 975 41.02 -37.84 40.92
C ASP A 975 42.12 -38.40 40.00
N VAL A 976 42.73 -37.56 39.15
CA VAL A 976 43.80 -37.94 38.22
C VAL A 976 45.19 -37.46 38.62
N THR A 977 45.32 -36.71 39.73
CA THR A 977 46.61 -36.17 40.20
C THR A 977 47.19 -37.06 41.29
N PRO A 978 48.27 -37.83 41.04
CA PRO A 978 48.80 -38.78 42.02
C PRO A 978 49.27 -38.15 43.34
N SER A 979 49.64 -36.86 43.30
CA SER A 979 50.12 -36.08 44.45
C SER A 979 49.00 -35.38 45.23
N ALA A 980 47.74 -35.48 44.79
CA ALA A 980 46.62 -34.86 45.50
C ALA A 980 46.27 -35.64 46.77
N THR A 981 45.91 -34.92 47.84
CA THR A 981 45.62 -35.54 49.15
C THR A 981 44.12 -35.70 49.39
N GLU A 982 43.73 -36.61 50.29
CA GLU A 982 42.32 -36.77 50.68
C GLU A 982 41.78 -35.50 51.36
N GLU A 983 42.63 -34.71 52.04
CA GLU A 983 42.24 -33.41 52.60
C GLU A 983 41.83 -32.43 51.49
N GLN A 984 42.53 -32.41 50.36
CA GLN A 984 42.16 -31.58 49.20
C GLN A 984 40.85 -32.07 48.56
N ALA A 985 40.66 -33.39 48.45
CA ALA A 985 39.42 -33.98 47.95
C ALA A 985 38.22 -33.61 48.84
N GLN A 986 38.39 -33.69 50.16
CA GLN A 986 37.37 -33.29 51.15
C GLN A 986 37.10 -31.78 51.09
N ALA A 987 38.12 -30.94 50.94
CA ALA A 987 37.95 -29.50 50.79
C ALA A 987 37.11 -29.13 49.54
N VAL A 988 37.36 -29.75 48.38
CA VAL A 988 36.54 -29.53 47.17
C VAL A 988 35.10 -30.03 47.37
N ARG A 989 34.89 -31.17 48.04
CA ARG A 989 33.54 -31.67 48.35
C ARG A 989 32.79 -30.73 49.29
N ALA A 990 33.44 -30.25 50.35
CA ALA A 990 32.86 -29.28 51.28
C ALA A 990 32.49 -27.96 50.60
N LEU A 991 33.32 -27.47 49.67
CA LEU A 991 32.99 -26.32 48.82
C LEU A 991 31.76 -26.60 47.94
N ALA A 992 31.67 -27.78 47.35
CA ALA A 992 30.51 -28.17 46.55
C ALA A 992 29.22 -28.20 47.36
N ASP A 993 29.26 -28.75 48.58
CA ASP A 993 28.09 -28.86 49.46
C ASP A 993 27.63 -27.47 49.95
N ARG A 994 28.57 -26.59 50.34
CA ARG A 994 28.25 -25.21 50.72
C ARG A 994 27.72 -24.40 49.53
N LEU A 995 28.27 -24.61 48.32
CA LEU A 995 27.74 -23.98 47.11
C LEU A 995 26.33 -24.48 46.77
N ALA A 996 26.03 -25.76 47.02
CA ALA A 996 24.69 -26.33 46.86
C ALA A 996 23.69 -25.76 47.89
N GLN A 997 24.10 -25.60 49.15
CA GLN A 997 23.28 -24.93 50.17
C GLN A 997 23.02 -23.46 49.81
N LEU A 998 24.04 -22.74 49.34
CA LEU A 998 23.88 -21.37 48.84
C LEU A 998 22.93 -21.31 47.63
N SER A 999 22.96 -22.33 46.76
CA SER A 999 22.04 -22.46 45.62
C SER A 999 20.58 -22.50 46.05
N VAL A 1000 20.26 -23.18 47.16
CA VAL A 1000 18.88 -23.26 47.66
C VAL A 1000 18.38 -21.87 48.04
N LEU A 1001 19.21 -21.07 48.71
CA LEU A 1001 18.87 -19.70 49.08
C LEU A 1001 18.78 -18.76 47.87
N LEU A 1002 19.73 -18.87 46.94
CA LEU A 1002 19.83 -17.99 45.77
C LEU A 1002 18.80 -18.33 44.68
N ASP A 1003 18.73 -19.59 44.26
CA ASP A 1003 17.96 -20.05 43.09
C ASP A 1003 16.72 -20.91 43.43
N GLY A 1004 16.59 -21.30 44.70
CA GLY A 1004 15.46 -22.05 45.24
C GLY A 1004 15.73 -23.54 45.38
N ASP A 1005 14.93 -24.19 46.22
CA ASP A 1005 15.03 -25.62 46.46
C ASP A 1005 14.42 -26.41 45.30
N ALA A 1006 15.27 -26.79 44.33
CA ALA A 1006 14.86 -27.59 43.19
C ALA A 1006 14.36 -28.99 43.59
N THR A 1007 14.87 -29.55 44.69
CA THR A 1007 14.51 -30.90 45.15
C THR A 1007 13.08 -30.92 45.67
N VAL A 1008 12.71 -29.96 46.51
CA VAL A 1008 11.34 -29.86 47.04
C VAL A 1008 10.39 -29.39 45.94
N ARG A 1009 10.77 -28.40 45.12
CA ARG A 1009 9.95 -27.88 44.01
C ARG A 1009 9.62 -28.94 42.96
N SER A 1010 10.56 -29.83 42.61
CA SER A 1010 10.31 -30.90 41.63
C SER A 1010 9.28 -31.93 42.12
N ARG A 1011 8.91 -31.88 43.40
CA ARG A 1011 7.90 -32.73 44.05
C ARG A 1011 6.60 -31.97 44.34
N GLN A 1012 6.44 -30.76 43.78
CA GLN A 1012 5.25 -29.92 43.91
C GLN A 1012 4.90 -29.48 45.35
N GLU A 1013 5.90 -29.46 46.24
CA GLU A 1013 5.74 -28.97 47.62
C GLU A 1013 6.09 -27.47 47.70
N PRO A 1014 5.42 -26.69 48.57
CA PRO A 1014 5.69 -25.27 48.72
C PRO A 1014 7.06 -25.04 49.36
N VAL A 1015 7.80 -24.07 48.82
CA VAL A 1015 9.12 -23.66 49.31
C VAL A 1015 9.13 -22.15 49.58
N PRO A 1016 9.94 -21.66 50.52
CA PRO A 1016 10.22 -20.23 50.63
C PRO A 1016 10.72 -19.67 49.28
N TRP A 1017 10.38 -18.42 48.98
CA TRP A 1017 10.91 -17.76 47.79
C TRP A 1017 12.43 -17.61 47.92
N SER A 1018 13.14 -18.01 46.88
CA SER A 1018 14.56 -17.72 46.76
C SER A 1018 14.79 -16.23 46.50
N VAL A 1019 16.03 -15.79 46.72
CA VAL A 1019 16.42 -14.40 46.42
C VAL A 1019 16.20 -14.09 44.94
N SER A 1020 16.55 -15.01 44.03
CA SER A 1020 16.33 -14.84 42.58
C SER A 1020 14.85 -14.83 42.22
N GLY A 1021 14.04 -15.74 42.77
CA GLY A 1021 12.61 -15.82 42.50
C GLY A 1021 11.88 -14.56 42.97
N ARG A 1022 12.18 -14.08 44.19
CA ARG A 1022 11.63 -12.83 44.74
C ARG A 1022 12.02 -11.63 43.89
N THR A 1023 13.30 -11.51 43.57
CA THR A 1023 13.82 -10.36 42.79
C THR A 1023 13.29 -10.36 41.36
N GLN A 1024 13.22 -11.52 40.70
CA GLN A 1024 12.66 -11.65 39.36
C GLN A 1024 11.19 -11.28 39.35
N ASN A 1025 10.40 -11.81 40.30
CA ASN A 1025 8.98 -11.48 40.41
C ASN A 1025 8.76 -9.98 40.61
N LEU A 1026 9.51 -9.36 41.52
CA LEU A 1026 9.46 -7.91 41.76
C LEU A 1026 9.81 -7.11 40.50
N TYR A 1027 10.91 -7.46 39.84
CA TYR A 1027 11.37 -6.80 38.62
C TYR A 1027 10.26 -6.79 37.55
N TRP A 1028 9.67 -7.95 37.25
CA TRP A 1028 8.59 -8.04 36.25
C TRP A 1028 7.31 -7.32 36.69
N ALA A 1029 6.98 -7.37 37.98
CA ALA A 1029 5.76 -6.76 38.50
C ALA A 1029 5.78 -5.22 38.40
N ILE A 1030 6.95 -4.60 38.55
CA ILE A 1030 7.04 -3.13 38.64
C ILE A 1030 7.72 -2.46 37.44
N SER A 1031 8.56 -3.13 36.65
CA SER A 1031 9.36 -2.48 35.60
C SER A 1031 8.52 -1.82 34.50
N SER A 1032 7.37 -2.40 34.17
CA SER A 1032 6.43 -1.85 33.19
C SER A 1032 5.22 -1.17 33.84
N SER A 1033 5.21 -1.02 35.17
CA SER A 1033 4.11 -0.34 35.87
C SER A 1033 4.19 1.17 35.65
N GLN A 1034 3.03 1.81 35.50
CA GLN A 1034 2.88 3.26 35.55
C GLN A 1034 2.21 3.76 36.84
N LYS A 1035 1.89 2.83 37.77
CA LYS A 1035 1.26 3.09 39.07
C LYS A 1035 2.31 3.23 40.16
N SER A 1036 1.94 3.87 41.27
CA SER A 1036 2.74 3.86 42.51
C SER A 1036 3.01 2.42 42.98
N VAL A 1037 4.21 2.16 43.49
CA VAL A 1037 4.61 0.84 43.97
C VAL A 1037 3.88 0.53 45.29
N SER A 1038 3.26 -0.65 45.38
CA SER A 1038 2.52 -1.05 46.59
C SER A 1038 3.46 -1.35 47.76
N GLY A 1039 2.94 -1.22 48.99
CA GLY A 1039 3.70 -1.53 50.22
C GLY A 1039 4.23 -2.97 50.25
N ASN A 1040 3.49 -3.93 49.68
CA ASN A 1040 3.95 -5.33 49.59
C ASN A 1040 5.18 -5.51 48.70
N HIS A 1041 5.26 -4.78 47.58
CA HIS A 1041 6.41 -4.83 46.70
C HIS A 1041 7.63 -4.14 47.33
N LEU A 1042 7.43 -3.01 48.03
CA LEU A 1042 8.49 -2.34 48.79
C LEU A 1042 9.07 -3.25 49.88
N ALA A 1043 8.21 -3.85 50.71
CA ALA A 1043 8.65 -4.79 51.75
C ALA A 1043 9.37 -6.02 51.17
N SER A 1044 8.89 -6.55 50.04
CA SER A 1044 9.57 -7.66 49.36
C SER A 1044 10.92 -7.25 48.78
N LEU A 1045 11.07 -6.02 48.29
CA LEU A 1045 12.35 -5.49 47.82
C LEU A 1045 13.35 -5.39 48.99
N ASP A 1046 12.92 -4.86 50.13
CA ASP A 1046 13.77 -4.76 51.34
C ASP A 1046 14.23 -6.13 51.84
N ILE A 1047 13.34 -7.14 51.83
CA ILE A 1047 13.69 -8.54 52.15
C ILE A 1047 14.74 -9.08 51.17
N ALA A 1048 14.51 -8.90 49.86
CA ALA A 1048 15.40 -9.41 48.83
C ALA A 1048 16.82 -8.80 48.93
N GLU A 1049 16.93 -7.50 49.22
CA GLU A 1049 18.23 -6.83 49.42
C GLU A 1049 18.98 -7.35 50.65
N SER A 1050 18.26 -7.53 51.77
CA SER A 1050 18.82 -8.08 53.00
C SER A 1050 19.34 -9.50 52.79
N GLU A 1051 18.54 -10.37 52.18
CA GLU A 1051 18.94 -11.75 51.89
C GLU A 1051 20.07 -11.84 50.87
N TYR A 1052 20.06 -10.99 49.84
CA TYR A 1052 21.11 -10.94 48.83
C TYR A 1052 22.46 -10.54 49.44
N THR A 1053 22.48 -9.61 50.40
CA THR A 1053 23.72 -9.21 51.09
C THR A 1053 24.42 -10.43 51.71
N ARG A 1054 23.66 -11.28 52.40
CA ARG A 1054 24.16 -12.54 52.96
C ARG A 1054 24.64 -13.52 51.89
N VAL A 1055 23.90 -13.66 50.79
CA VAL A 1055 24.29 -14.52 49.65
C VAL A 1055 25.60 -14.04 49.02
N ALA A 1056 25.74 -12.73 48.80
CA ALA A 1056 26.90 -12.13 48.17
C ALA A 1056 28.16 -12.34 49.00
N ASP A 1057 28.08 -12.19 50.33
CA ASP A 1057 29.23 -12.41 51.21
C ASP A 1057 29.63 -13.89 51.28
N GLN A 1058 28.66 -14.81 51.31
CA GLN A 1058 28.96 -16.26 51.24
C GLN A 1058 29.59 -16.64 49.89
N LEU A 1059 29.11 -16.06 48.79
CA LEU A 1059 29.65 -16.31 47.45
C LEU A 1059 31.10 -15.80 47.31
N LYS A 1060 31.42 -14.62 47.86
CA LYS A 1060 32.79 -14.09 47.90
C LYS A 1060 33.72 -15.01 48.69
N THR A 1061 33.28 -15.49 49.85
CA THR A 1061 34.05 -16.41 50.69
C THR A 1061 34.31 -17.73 49.96
N LEU A 1062 33.28 -18.34 49.34
CA LEU A 1062 33.44 -19.57 48.57
C LEU A 1062 34.40 -19.41 47.38
N ARG A 1063 34.36 -18.25 46.71
CA ARG A 1063 35.29 -17.94 45.63
C ARG A 1063 36.74 -17.85 46.13
N ALA A 1064 36.99 -17.14 47.22
CA ALA A 1064 38.34 -17.01 47.78
C ALA A 1064 38.91 -18.36 48.25
N GLU A 1065 38.08 -19.20 48.87
CA GLU A 1065 38.48 -20.55 49.27
C GLU A 1065 38.77 -21.46 48.06
N LEU A 1066 37.97 -21.35 46.99
CA LEU A 1066 38.20 -22.08 45.74
C LEU A 1066 39.53 -21.66 45.09
N GLU A 1067 39.80 -20.36 45.00
CA GLU A 1067 41.05 -19.81 44.44
C GLU A 1067 42.28 -20.28 45.26
N GLY A 1068 42.15 -20.38 46.59
CA GLY A 1068 43.19 -20.95 47.45
C GLY A 1068 43.46 -22.44 47.17
N LEU A 1069 42.41 -23.22 46.90
CA LEU A 1069 42.53 -24.65 46.59
C LEU A 1069 43.06 -24.90 45.17
N GLU A 1070 42.68 -24.05 44.21
CA GLU A 1070 43.25 -24.03 42.86
C GLU A 1070 44.77 -23.79 42.89
N ALA A 1071 45.24 -22.87 43.74
CA ALA A 1071 46.67 -22.61 43.91
C ALA A 1071 47.43 -23.79 44.51
N GLN A 1072 46.83 -24.50 45.49
CA GLN A 1072 47.41 -25.71 46.06
C GLN A 1072 47.53 -26.84 45.01
N LEU A 1073 46.54 -26.95 44.12
CA LEU A 1073 46.54 -27.97 43.06
C LEU A 1073 47.52 -27.64 41.94
N GLU A 1074 47.73 -26.36 41.62
CA GLU A 1074 48.82 -25.93 40.72
C GLU A 1074 50.19 -26.33 41.30
N ALA A 1075 50.43 -26.06 42.58
CA ALA A 1075 51.71 -26.34 43.24
C ALA A 1075 52.11 -27.84 43.26
N ILE A 1076 51.16 -28.75 43.02
CA ILE A 1076 51.41 -30.19 42.95
C ILE A 1076 51.32 -30.76 41.52
N GLY A 1077 51.24 -29.90 40.51
CA GLY A 1077 51.21 -30.31 39.11
C GLY A 1077 49.88 -30.93 38.64
N ALA A 1078 48.75 -30.61 39.28
CA ALA A 1078 47.45 -31.10 38.82
C ALA A 1078 47.10 -30.55 37.43
N PRO A 1079 46.39 -31.32 36.56
CA PRO A 1079 45.96 -30.84 35.24
C PRO A 1079 45.22 -29.50 35.31
N TRP A 1080 45.33 -28.72 34.23
CA TRP A 1080 44.70 -27.41 34.16
C TRP A 1080 43.18 -27.50 34.32
N THR A 1081 42.63 -26.56 35.09
CA THR A 1081 41.18 -26.34 35.23
C THR A 1081 40.85 -24.89 34.94
N PRO A 1082 39.61 -24.58 34.49
CA PRO A 1082 39.17 -23.20 34.27
C PRO A 1082 39.39 -22.33 35.50
N GLY A 1083 39.92 -21.12 35.31
CA GLY A 1083 40.24 -20.17 36.40
C GLY A 1083 41.72 -20.13 36.80
N ARG A 1084 42.52 -21.13 36.41
CA ARG A 1084 43.98 -21.15 36.62
C ARG A 1084 44.74 -20.60 35.41
N ILE A 1085 45.91 -20.00 35.65
CA ILE A 1085 46.88 -19.68 34.60
C ILE A 1085 48.01 -20.72 34.74
N PRO A 1086 48.24 -21.59 33.75
CA PRO A 1086 49.29 -22.60 33.84
C PRO A 1086 50.66 -21.93 33.89
N THR A 1087 51.50 -22.39 34.80
CA THR A 1087 52.89 -21.93 34.93
C THR A 1087 53.86 -22.95 34.33
N ILE A 1088 54.96 -22.47 33.75
CA ILE A 1088 56.10 -23.32 33.38
C ILE A 1088 57.11 -23.11 34.50
N GLU A 1089 57.23 -24.08 35.40
CA GLU A 1089 58.41 -24.20 36.28
C GLU A 1089 59.51 -25.00 35.60
#